data_AF-A0AAD1SX24-F1
#
_entry.id   AF-A0AAD1SX24-F1
#
_cell.length_a   1.000
_cell.length_b   1.000
_cell.length_c   1.000
_cell.angle_alpha   90.00
_cell.angle_beta   90.00
_cell.angle_gamma   90.00
#
_symmetry.space_group_name_H-M   'P 1'
#
loop_
_entity.id
_entity.type
_entity.pdbx_description
1 polymer ?
#
loop_
_entity_poly.entity_id
_entity_poly.type
_entity_poly.pdbx_seq_one_letter_code
_entity_poly.pdbx_strand_id
1 'polypeptide(L)'
;MDGFTVTILLASFCVAYIIMCYVKIFKEKSTLPPGPFPLPLIGNLLQIDTNNIVTSMNKLKDKYGPVFTLYLGPNPGLVICGYKAVKEALIDQGDAFADRGDYPVFLNYFDKHDIGFTNGEKWKSLRRFALITLRNFGMGKKSIEERIQEEASFLIAELSKTKRSPTDLTAYFANTVSNVICSIVFGSRFDYKDKRLMAITNSINNNFRIMSSMWGTLYNMYPDLMDYLPGPHQRMGKNYQDITDIVVESIKYHEKTLDPNCPRDYIDCFLIKIMQDYGKDQPNPVFYKKSLLMSIHNLLFGGTETVSTTLRYGTLILMKYPEIAERMREEIDQVVGRNRSPSMEDRSKMPFTDATINEIMRFCDVIPLSLPRSTSRNTFYRGYNLPKGIYVTPFLTSVHRDPTQFAEPSKFNPKHFLDDKGCFKKEEALMPFAAGKRICPGENLARMELFIFFTSLLQNFNFNPTITKEEIKLEPIATGLGTSPYPYKASERASERVSERASERARDTQASGPRPLPIVGNLHQINTKDLVKSIDDLSKKFGSVFTIYLGPRPSVVLYGYKAVKEALVDQADSFSGRGQFPAVQRFTQGNGIAFSNGEKWKVLRRFALTTLRNFGMGKKSVEERIQEEAHFLLKELRKTKQIPFDPTFFLSRAVSNVICSIVFGSRFDYEDEEFLTLLGLINDNFQLLSSGWGTFYNIFPEVMNHLPGPHNRIFRNFEKMKLMIQEILKSHQETLQPDCPRDLIDCFLVKMQKEKENPVSKFNPETLIMTTLNLFFGGTETVSTTMRYGILILMKYPDIRERNAHLLNSDQCLRLRSSLDLHPKRREPDGLFLFGVSFFLTLEFTLLDTSRFAARKKKNIGDQSLYRLCRMLIGYRVFHLS
;
A
#
# COMPACT_ATOMS: atom_id res chain seq x y z
N MET A 1 54.66 51.47 -3.84
CA MET A 1 54.77 50.94 -2.47
C MET A 1 55.87 49.90 -2.49
N ASP A 2 56.87 50.02 -1.61
CA ASP A 2 57.87 48.94 -1.48
C ASP A 2 57.20 47.66 -0.94
N GLY A 3 57.78 46.50 -1.22
CA GLY A 3 57.22 45.21 -0.79
C GLY A 3 57.09 45.08 0.73
N PHE A 4 57.90 45.83 1.48
CA PHE A 4 57.89 45.86 2.94
C PHE A 4 56.63 46.55 3.49
N THR A 5 56.25 47.70 2.93
CA THR A 5 55.04 48.45 3.28
C THR A 5 53.78 47.66 2.92
N VAL A 6 53.77 46.99 1.76
CA VAL A 6 52.66 46.09 1.39
C VAL A 6 52.52 44.95 2.41
N THR A 7 53.64 44.36 2.84
CA THR A 7 53.64 43.27 3.83
C THR A 7 53.13 43.74 5.20
N ILE A 8 53.54 44.93 5.66
CA ILE A 8 53.07 45.51 6.93
C ILE A 8 51.57 45.83 6.87
N LEU A 9 51.08 46.38 5.76
CA LEU A 9 49.66 46.68 5.58
C LEU A 9 48.81 45.40 5.54
N LEU A 10 49.28 44.36 4.86
CA LEU A 10 48.61 43.05 4.87
C LEU A 10 48.62 42.42 6.27
N ALA A 11 49.76 42.46 6.97
CA ALA A 11 49.87 41.92 8.32
C ALA A 11 48.96 42.67 9.31
N SER A 12 48.92 43.99 9.26
CA SER A 12 48.04 44.81 10.11
C SER A 12 46.56 44.59 9.79
N PHE A 13 46.18 44.45 8.52
CA PHE A 13 44.81 44.07 8.13
C PHE A 13 44.43 42.69 8.68
N CYS A 14 45.31 41.69 8.55
CA CYS A 14 45.09 40.36 9.09
C CYS A 14 44.92 40.37 10.62
N VAL A 15 45.76 41.12 11.35
CA VAL A 15 45.66 41.26 12.81
C VAL A 15 44.34 41.95 13.20
N ALA A 16 43.98 43.05 12.54
CA ALA A 16 42.71 43.75 12.78
C ALA A 16 41.51 42.83 12.52
N TYR A 17 41.54 42.04 11.45
CA TYR A 17 40.50 41.07 11.13
C TYR A 17 40.39 39.96 12.18
N ILE A 18 41.51 39.41 12.65
CA ILE A 18 41.54 38.42 13.74
C ILE A 18 40.96 39.00 15.04
N ILE A 19 41.30 40.25 15.38
CA ILE A 19 40.73 40.94 16.55
C ILE A 19 39.22 41.09 16.39
N MET A 20 38.72 41.51 15.21
CA MET A 20 37.29 41.59 14.93
C MET A 20 36.59 40.24 15.08
N CYS A 21 37.21 39.14 14.62
CA CYS A 21 36.70 37.79 14.83
C CYS A 21 36.59 37.45 16.32
N TYR A 22 37.61 37.75 17.14
CA TYR A 22 37.56 37.52 18.58
C TYR A 22 36.47 38.35 19.26
N VAL A 23 36.33 39.63 18.92
CA VAL A 23 35.26 40.49 19.46
C VAL A 23 33.88 39.90 19.15
N LYS A 24 33.66 39.45 17.91
CA LYS A 24 32.43 38.75 17.50
C LYS A 24 32.19 37.49 18.36
N ILE A 25 33.21 36.64 18.50
CA ILE A 25 33.14 35.40 19.30
C ILE A 25 32.79 35.70 20.77
N PHE A 26 33.45 36.67 21.40
CA PHE A 26 33.18 37.03 22.80
C PHE A 26 31.75 37.54 22.99
N LYS A 27 31.23 38.33 22.04
CA LYS A 27 29.86 38.83 22.07
C LYS A 27 28.82 37.72 21.90
N GLU A 28 29.05 36.76 21.00
CA GLU A 28 28.12 35.65 20.80
C GLU A 28 28.12 34.71 22.01
N LYS A 29 29.30 34.36 22.53
CA LYS A 29 29.45 33.42 23.65
C LYS A 29 28.81 33.91 24.95
N SER A 30 28.67 35.22 25.17
CA SER A 30 27.98 35.74 26.36
C SER A 30 26.47 35.49 26.35
N THR A 31 25.89 35.13 25.20
CA THR A 31 24.45 34.92 25.02
C THR A 31 24.05 33.49 24.70
N LEU A 32 24.95 32.74 24.07
CA LEU A 32 24.71 31.37 23.62
C LEU A 32 25.04 30.33 24.71
N PRO A 33 24.52 29.10 24.58
CA PRO A 33 24.90 27.97 25.44
C PRO A 33 26.42 27.76 25.53
N PRO A 34 26.92 27.16 26.63
CA PRO A 34 28.34 26.93 26.82
C PRO A 34 28.91 26.01 25.73
N GLY A 35 30.21 26.07 25.50
CA GLY A 35 30.86 25.25 24.48
C GLY A 35 32.38 25.42 24.48
N PRO A 36 33.10 24.59 23.71
CA PRO A 36 34.54 24.73 23.53
C PRO A 36 34.89 26.10 22.93
N PHE A 37 35.96 26.71 23.42
CA PHE A 37 36.40 28.00 22.92
C PHE A 37 36.86 27.87 21.46
N PRO A 38 36.26 28.63 20.52
CA PRO A 38 36.59 28.53 19.11
C PRO A 38 37.84 29.34 18.76
N LEU A 39 38.57 28.87 17.76
CA LEU A 39 39.65 29.64 17.14
C LEU A 39 39.08 30.54 16.03
N PRO A 40 39.67 31.73 15.80
CA PRO A 40 39.30 32.57 14.67
C PRO A 40 39.37 31.80 13.36
N LEU A 41 38.45 32.08 12.45
CA LEU A 41 38.29 31.46 11.13
C LEU A 41 37.86 30.00 11.14
N ILE A 42 38.57 29.12 11.84
CA ILE A 42 38.38 27.65 11.81
C ILE A 42 37.40 27.10 12.85
N GLY A 43 37.01 27.93 13.83
CA GLY A 43 36.08 27.54 14.87
C GLY A 43 36.64 26.44 15.75
N ASN A 44 35.87 25.36 15.93
CA ASN A 44 36.21 24.21 16.75
C ASN A 44 36.75 23.02 15.94
N LEU A 45 37.16 23.21 14.67
CA LEU A 45 37.61 22.11 13.81
C LEU A 45 38.76 21.28 14.43
N LEU A 46 39.73 21.93 15.09
CA LEU A 46 40.85 21.23 15.75
C LEU A 46 40.44 20.46 17.01
N GLN A 47 39.24 20.71 17.53
CA GLN A 47 38.70 20.09 18.75
C GLN A 47 37.72 18.95 18.42
N ILE A 48 37.49 18.68 17.12
CA ILE A 48 36.57 17.65 16.63
C ILE A 48 37.36 16.69 15.73
N ASP A 49 37.30 15.40 16.04
CA ASP A 49 37.68 14.38 15.08
C ASP A 49 36.57 14.23 14.03
N THR A 50 36.82 14.72 12.81
CA THR A 50 35.88 14.69 11.70
C THR A 50 35.67 13.28 11.13
N ASN A 51 36.58 12.35 11.37
CA ASN A 51 36.40 10.95 10.99
C ASN A 51 35.47 10.24 11.98
N ASN A 52 35.45 10.69 13.24
CA ASN A 52 34.60 10.14 14.29
C ASN A 52 33.87 11.25 15.07
N ILE A 53 32.95 11.93 14.38
CA ILE A 53 32.23 13.08 14.95
C ILE A 53 31.40 12.67 16.16
N VAL A 54 30.84 11.45 16.15
CA VAL A 54 30.01 10.90 17.21
C VAL A 54 30.78 10.88 18.54
N THR A 55 32.01 10.40 18.53
CA THR A 55 32.84 10.33 19.74
C THR A 55 33.18 11.72 20.26
N SER A 56 33.53 12.64 19.35
CA SER A 56 33.80 14.05 19.70
C SER A 56 32.58 14.72 20.33
N MET A 57 31.40 14.56 19.74
CA MET A 57 30.15 15.14 20.24
C MET A 57 29.76 14.58 21.61
N ASN A 58 29.97 13.28 21.86
CA ASN A 58 29.71 12.70 23.18
C ASN A 58 30.67 13.25 24.26
N LYS A 59 31.97 13.40 23.96
CA LYS A 59 32.92 14.04 24.88
C LYS A 59 32.53 15.48 25.22
N LEU A 60 32.05 16.23 24.22
CA LEU A 60 31.58 17.60 24.42
C LEU A 60 30.29 17.64 25.24
N LYS A 61 29.34 16.72 24.99
CA LYS A 61 28.12 16.55 25.79
C LYS A 61 28.45 16.29 27.26
N ASP A 62 29.39 15.39 27.54
CA ASP A 62 29.75 15.03 28.93
C ASP A 62 30.38 16.23 29.67
N LYS A 63 31.08 17.11 28.94
CA LYS A 63 31.73 18.30 29.51
C LYS A 63 30.81 19.51 29.65
N TYR A 64 29.97 19.80 28.66
CA TYR A 64 29.17 21.04 28.59
C TYR A 64 27.67 20.81 28.82
N GLY A 65 27.24 19.56 28.95
CA GLY A 65 25.86 19.18 29.14
C GLY A 65 25.11 18.89 27.83
N PRO A 66 23.78 18.68 27.90
CA PRO A 66 22.97 18.22 26.77
C PRO A 66 22.74 19.29 25.69
N VAL A 67 23.12 20.54 25.93
CA VAL A 67 22.93 21.67 25.02
C VAL A 67 24.19 22.52 25.05
N PHE A 68 24.91 22.57 23.93
CA PHE A 68 26.17 23.31 23.83
C PHE A 68 26.36 23.95 22.46
N THR A 69 27.19 24.99 22.40
CA THR A 69 27.51 25.70 21.15
C THR A 69 28.81 25.19 20.54
N LEU A 70 28.78 25.01 19.22
CA LEU A 70 29.90 24.56 18.40
C LEU A 70 30.03 25.47 17.18
N TYR A 71 31.25 25.92 16.90
CA TYR A 71 31.61 26.73 15.76
C TYR A 71 32.21 25.84 14.68
N LEU A 72 31.56 25.76 13.52
CA LEU A 72 32.12 25.13 12.32
C LEU A 72 32.51 26.26 11.37
N GLY A 73 33.82 26.53 11.29
CA GLY A 73 34.30 27.77 10.68
C GLY A 73 33.89 29.01 11.50
N PRO A 74 33.44 30.10 10.88
CA PRO A 74 33.08 31.35 11.58
C PRO A 74 31.66 31.38 12.16
N ASN A 75 30.87 30.31 11.97
CA ASN A 75 29.43 30.30 12.26
C ASN A 75 29.11 29.47 13.51
N PRO A 76 28.41 30.04 14.51
CA PRO A 76 27.95 29.29 15.67
C PRO A 76 26.76 28.40 15.32
N GLY A 77 26.78 27.17 15.83
CA GLY A 77 25.68 26.22 15.79
C GLY A 77 25.40 25.64 17.17
N LEU A 78 24.12 25.43 17.47
CA LEU A 78 23.68 24.75 18.67
C LEU A 78 23.67 23.24 18.47
N VAL A 79 24.23 22.47 19.37
CA VAL A 79 24.10 21.00 19.39
C VAL A 79 23.16 20.61 20.52
N ILE A 80 22.15 19.79 20.21
CA ILE A 80 21.16 19.30 21.17
C ILE A 80 21.27 17.79 21.28
N CYS A 81 21.50 17.29 22.50
CA CYS A 81 21.85 15.92 22.80
C CYS A 81 20.89 15.26 23.82
N GLY A 82 20.63 13.96 23.63
CA GLY A 82 19.80 13.12 24.49
C GLY A 82 18.30 13.24 24.20
N TYR A 83 17.55 12.19 24.53
CA TYR A 83 16.15 12.07 24.14
C TYR A 83 15.30 13.24 24.64
N LYS A 84 15.42 13.60 25.92
CA LYS A 84 14.61 14.68 26.52
C LYS A 84 14.82 16.03 25.84
N ALA A 85 16.08 16.41 25.58
CA ALA A 85 16.38 17.71 24.98
C ALA A 85 15.92 17.76 23.51
N VAL A 86 16.23 16.71 22.73
CA VAL A 86 15.82 16.63 21.32
C VAL A 86 14.30 16.61 21.17
N LYS A 87 13.59 15.85 22.02
CA LYS A 87 12.12 15.83 22.05
C LYS A 87 11.54 17.21 22.35
N GLU A 88 12.05 17.88 23.38
CA GLU A 88 11.59 19.21 23.77
C GLU A 88 11.76 20.23 22.64
N ALA A 89 12.90 20.21 21.95
CA ALA A 89 13.17 21.14 20.85
C ALA A 89 12.32 20.83 19.60
N LEU A 90 12.32 19.56 19.15
CA LEU A 90 11.72 19.21 17.87
C LEU A 90 10.20 18.99 17.93
N ILE A 91 9.68 18.55 19.08
CA ILE A 91 8.26 18.22 19.26
C ILE A 91 7.57 19.30 20.09
N ASP A 92 7.98 19.49 21.34
CA ASP A 92 7.25 20.36 22.28
C ASP A 92 7.35 21.84 21.86
N GLN A 93 8.52 22.27 21.39
CA GLN A 93 8.75 23.59 20.81
C GLN A 93 8.87 23.56 19.27
N GLY A 94 8.20 22.60 18.62
CA GLY A 94 8.42 22.29 17.20
C GLY A 94 8.21 23.46 16.22
N ASP A 95 7.39 24.46 16.55
CA ASP A 95 7.21 25.67 15.72
C ASP A 95 8.42 26.61 15.78
N ALA A 96 9.09 26.69 16.94
CA ALA A 96 10.30 27.48 17.13
C ALA A 96 11.50 26.87 16.42
N PHE A 97 11.58 25.54 16.30
CA PHE A 97 12.69 24.82 15.64
C PHE A 97 12.29 24.27 14.25
N ALA A 98 11.25 24.83 13.63
CA ALA A 98 10.69 24.33 12.38
C ALA A 98 11.53 24.65 11.14
N ASP A 99 12.36 25.68 11.17
CA ASP A 99 13.12 26.11 9.99
C ASP A 99 14.33 25.22 9.73
N ARG A 100 14.81 25.23 8.49
CA ARG A 100 16.03 24.56 8.04
C ARG A 100 17.18 25.56 8.07
N GLY A 101 18.29 25.15 8.69
CA GLY A 101 19.53 25.92 8.68
C GLY A 101 20.21 25.84 7.32
N ASP A 102 21.05 26.83 7.04
CA ASP A 102 21.85 26.86 5.82
C ASP A 102 22.89 25.74 5.83
N TYR A 103 22.95 24.97 4.74
CA TYR A 103 23.90 23.88 4.55
C TYR A 103 24.54 24.06 3.17
N PRO A 104 25.69 24.74 3.06
CA PRO A 104 26.18 25.27 1.80
C PRO A 104 26.26 24.29 0.63
N VAL A 105 26.66 23.03 0.88
CA VAL A 105 26.61 21.98 -0.16
C VAL A 105 25.21 21.90 -0.79
N PHE A 106 24.16 21.81 0.02
CA PHE A 106 22.79 21.67 -0.49
C PHE A 106 22.22 22.98 -1.01
N LEU A 107 22.65 24.13 -0.48
CA LEU A 107 22.23 25.43 -0.96
C LEU A 107 22.72 25.70 -2.38
N ASN A 108 23.97 25.34 -2.69
CA ASN A 108 24.50 25.50 -4.04
C ASN A 108 23.69 24.67 -5.07
N TYR A 109 23.24 23.47 -4.67
CA TYR A 109 22.43 22.61 -5.55
C TYR A 109 20.95 23.03 -5.65
N PHE A 110 20.29 23.24 -4.51
CA PHE A 110 18.84 23.41 -4.47
C PHE A 110 18.37 24.86 -4.45
N ASP A 111 19.25 25.80 -4.07
CA ASP A 111 18.96 27.24 -4.00
C ASP A 111 17.68 27.60 -3.22
N LYS A 112 17.27 26.78 -2.23
CA LYS A 112 16.00 26.95 -1.47
C LYS A 112 14.74 26.93 -2.35
N HIS A 113 14.74 26.05 -3.36
CA HIS A 113 13.59 25.78 -4.24
C HIS A 113 13.00 24.37 -4.05
N ASP A 114 13.59 23.57 -3.18
CA ASP A 114 13.24 22.17 -2.95
C ASP A 114 12.29 21.97 -1.75
N ILE A 115 11.83 20.72 -1.55
CA ILE A 115 10.95 20.35 -0.44
C ILE A 115 11.67 20.15 0.91
N GLY A 116 13.00 20.08 0.91
CA GLY A 116 13.86 19.77 2.05
C GLY A 116 14.49 20.99 2.75
N PHE A 117 15.08 21.91 1.97
CA PHE A 117 15.89 23.06 2.43
C PHE A 117 15.22 24.43 2.31
N THR A 118 14.02 24.50 1.74
CA THR A 118 13.18 25.71 1.75
C THR A 118 12.56 25.96 3.14
N ASN A 119 12.19 27.21 3.45
CA ASN A 119 11.51 27.62 4.70
C ASN A 119 10.17 28.33 4.47
N GLY A 120 9.44 28.61 5.56
CA GLY A 120 8.19 29.38 5.52
C GLY A 120 7.05 28.74 4.73
N GLU A 121 6.19 29.57 4.15
CA GLU A 121 5.00 29.13 3.41
C GLU A 121 5.33 28.36 2.12
N LYS A 122 6.45 28.70 1.46
CA LYS A 122 6.94 27.96 0.28
C LYS A 122 7.19 26.50 0.64
N TRP A 123 7.88 26.24 1.74
CA TRP A 123 8.10 24.87 2.24
C TRP A 123 6.80 24.17 2.64
N LYS A 124 5.91 24.83 3.40
CA LYS A 124 4.64 24.22 3.83
C LYS A 124 3.82 23.77 2.62
N SER A 125 3.76 24.60 1.58
CA SER A 125 3.03 24.33 0.34
C SER A 125 3.65 23.18 -0.44
N LEU A 126 4.97 23.20 -0.69
CA LEU A 126 5.68 22.13 -1.40
C LEU A 126 5.61 20.80 -0.64
N ARG A 127 5.81 20.81 0.68
CA ARG A 127 5.72 19.61 1.52
C ARG A 127 4.31 19.03 1.53
N ARG A 128 3.28 19.87 1.67
CA ARG A 128 1.88 19.43 1.65
C ARG A 128 1.55 18.80 0.31
N PHE A 129 1.95 19.43 -0.79
CA PHE A 129 1.80 18.88 -2.13
C PHE A 129 2.50 17.52 -2.24
N ALA A 130 3.78 17.42 -1.87
CA ALA A 130 4.53 16.18 -1.97
C ALA A 130 3.91 15.03 -1.16
N LEU A 131 3.50 15.28 0.08
CA LEU A 131 2.85 14.26 0.91
C LEU A 131 1.52 13.77 0.34
N ILE A 132 0.71 14.67 -0.23
CA ILE A 132 -0.56 14.31 -0.89
C ILE A 132 -0.27 13.47 -2.14
N THR A 133 0.66 13.92 -2.98
CA THR A 133 1.03 13.24 -4.23
C THR A 133 1.61 11.85 -3.97
N LEU A 134 2.58 11.73 -3.05
CA LEU A 134 3.15 10.43 -2.65
C LEU A 134 2.07 9.48 -2.13
N ARG A 135 1.13 9.97 -1.32
CA ARG A 135 0.00 9.16 -0.82
C ARG A 135 -0.97 8.77 -1.94
N ASN A 136 -1.18 9.62 -2.93
CA ASN A 136 -2.01 9.30 -4.10
C ASN A 136 -1.39 8.17 -4.93
N PHE A 137 -0.06 8.18 -5.12
CA PHE A 137 0.68 7.10 -5.79
C PHE A 137 0.95 5.87 -4.93
N GLY A 138 0.34 5.78 -3.75
CA GLY A 138 0.30 4.55 -2.99
C GLY A 138 1.12 4.53 -1.72
N MET A 139 1.85 5.59 -1.35
CA MET A 139 2.60 5.62 -0.09
C MET A 139 1.68 5.29 1.10
N GLY A 140 1.98 4.17 1.79
CA GLY A 140 1.15 3.63 2.88
C GLY A 140 -0.14 2.92 2.44
N LYS A 141 -0.23 2.48 1.18
CA LYS A 141 -1.35 1.70 0.60
C LYS A 141 -0.80 0.45 -0.10
N LYS A 142 -1.66 -0.56 -0.32
CA LYS A 142 -1.32 -1.81 -1.02
C LYS A 142 -0.75 -1.61 -2.44
N SER A 143 -1.11 -0.52 -3.13
CA SER A 143 -0.63 -0.27 -4.51
C SER A 143 0.87 0.00 -4.62
N ILE A 144 1.52 0.63 -3.62
CA ILE A 144 2.99 0.80 -3.65
C ILE A 144 3.70 -0.46 -3.14
N GLU A 145 3.06 -1.19 -2.24
CA GLU A 145 3.56 -2.49 -1.75
C GLU A 145 3.76 -3.47 -2.91
N GLU A 146 2.80 -3.58 -3.82
CA GLU A 146 2.92 -4.42 -5.02
C GLU A 146 4.15 -4.03 -5.87
N ARG A 147 4.45 -2.74 -6.01
CA ARG A 147 5.65 -2.27 -6.73
C ARG A 147 6.94 -2.60 -5.99
N ILE A 148 6.95 -2.51 -4.66
CA ILE A 148 8.12 -2.89 -3.84
C ILE A 148 8.34 -4.40 -3.91
N GLN A 149 7.28 -5.22 -3.89
CA GLN A 149 7.36 -6.68 -4.05
C GLN A 149 7.87 -7.07 -5.45
N GLU A 150 7.42 -6.36 -6.49
CA GLU A 150 7.91 -6.52 -7.85
C GLU A 150 9.42 -6.20 -7.93
N GLU A 151 9.86 -5.05 -7.41
CA GLU A 151 11.29 -4.71 -7.35
C GLU A 151 12.11 -5.69 -6.49
N ALA A 152 11.56 -6.20 -5.39
CA ALA A 152 12.20 -7.24 -4.59
C ALA A 152 12.41 -8.52 -5.40
N SER A 153 11.44 -8.88 -6.25
CA SER A 153 11.53 -10.05 -7.14
C SER A 153 12.62 -9.86 -8.21
N PHE A 154 12.74 -8.66 -8.78
CA PHE A 154 13.84 -8.34 -9.69
C PHE A 154 15.21 -8.38 -8.99
N LEU A 155 15.31 -7.84 -7.77
CA LEU A 155 16.53 -7.92 -6.97
C LEU A 155 16.95 -9.38 -6.72
N ILE A 156 16.01 -10.24 -6.32
CA ILE A 156 16.26 -11.67 -6.11
C ILE A 156 16.72 -12.33 -7.41
N ALA A 157 16.08 -12.04 -8.54
CA ALA A 157 16.45 -12.60 -9.83
C ALA A 157 17.88 -12.19 -10.24
N GLU A 158 18.29 -10.94 -9.99
CA GLU A 158 19.63 -10.46 -10.29
C GLU A 158 20.70 -11.01 -9.35
N LEU A 159 20.41 -11.08 -8.04
CA LEU A 159 21.30 -11.74 -7.07
C LEU A 159 21.41 -13.25 -7.30
N SER A 160 20.41 -13.90 -7.91
CA SER A 160 20.53 -15.32 -8.24
C SER A 160 21.56 -15.58 -9.36
N LYS A 161 21.89 -14.56 -10.18
CA LYS A 161 22.85 -14.69 -11.28
C LYS A 161 24.30 -14.68 -10.83
N THR A 162 24.60 -14.18 -9.63
CA THR A 162 25.97 -14.11 -9.11
C THR A 162 26.52 -15.49 -8.73
N LYS A 163 25.68 -16.55 -8.73
CA LYS A 163 26.07 -17.95 -8.56
C LYS A 163 27.00 -18.18 -7.36
N ARG A 164 26.70 -17.55 -6.22
CA ARG A 164 27.44 -17.64 -4.96
C ARG A 164 28.83 -16.99 -4.99
N SER A 165 29.11 -16.16 -5.99
CA SER A 165 30.38 -15.44 -6.06
C SER A 165 30.40 -14.25 -5.08
N PRO A 166 31.53 -13.99 -4.41
CA PRO A 166 31.71 -12.79 -3.58
C PRO A 166 31.35 -11.48 -4.31
N THR A 167 30.22 -10.87 -3.95
CA THR A 167 29.64 -9.72 -4.66
C THR A 167 29.49 -8.50 -3.75
N ASP A 168 29.77 -7.31 -4.29
CA ASP A 168 29.44 -6.03 -3.64
C ASP A 168 27.96 -5.70 -3.91
N LEU A 169 27.16 -5.64 -2.84
CA LEU A 169 25.71 -5.42 -2.92
C LEU A 169 25.32 -3.95 -3.09
N THR A 170 26.28 -3.02 -3.09
CA THR A 170 26.02 -1.57 -3.11
C THR A 170 25.18 -1.14 -4.32
N ALA A 171 25.56 -1.56 -5.52
CA ALA A 171 24.83 -1.20 -6.74
C ALA A 171 23.45 -1.88 -6.82
N TYR A 172 23.35 -3.13 -6.35
CA TYR A 172 22.09 -3.88 -6.33
C TYR A 172 21.05 -3.18 -5.46
N PHE A 173 21.40 -2.87 -4.20
CA PHE A 173 20.48 -2.18 -3.30
C PHE A 173 20.17 -0.75 -3.75
N ALA A 174 21.15 -0.02 -4.28
CA ALA A 174 20.91 1.32 -4.80
C ALA A 174 19.95 1.31 -6.00
N ASN A 175 20.13 0.39 -6.95
CA ASN A 175 19.28 0.28 -8.14
C ASN A 175 17.84 -0.12 -7.78
N THR A 176 17.67 -1.14 -6.92
CA THR A 176 16.34 -1.60 -6.49
C THR A 176 15.56 -0.51 -5.76
N VAL A 177 16.18 0.11 -4.76
CA VAL A 177 15.56 1.19 -3.99
C VAL A 177 15.27 2.40 -4.90
N SER A 178 16.22 2.79 -5.75
CA SER A 178 16.02 3.92 -6.67
C SER A 178 14.87 3.67 -7.63
N ASN A 179 14.63 2.43 -8.07
CA ASN A 179 13.51 2.12 -8.94
C ASN A 179 12.14 2.32 -8.28
N VAL A 180 12.03 2.09 -6.96
CA VAL A 180 10.78 2.37 -6.23
C VAL A 180 10.42 3.84 -6.36
N ILE A 181 11.35 4.74 -6.03
CA ILE A 181 11.12 6.19 -6.15
C ILE A 181 11.02 6.67 -7.60
N CYS A 182 11.80 6.10 -8.53
CA CYS A 182 11.68 6.38 -9.97
C CYS A 182 10.28 6.04 -10.50
N SER A 183 9.67 4.93 -10.04
CA SER A 183 8.32 4.57 -10.46
C SER A 183 7.24 5.58 -10.00
N ILE A 184 7.50 6.29 -8.89
CA ILE A 184 6.62 7.32 -8.35
C ILE A 184 6.88 8.67 -9.05
N VAL A 185 8.13 8.97 -9.37
CA VAL A 185 8.55 10.26 -9.91
C VAL A 185 8.41 10.34 -11.43
N PHE A 186 8.85 9.31 -12.15
CA PHE A 186 8.87 9.22 -13.61
C PHE A 186 7.78 8.28 -14.17
N GLY A 187 6.90 7.77 -13.31
CA GLY A 187 5.80 6.87 -13.69
C GLY A 187 6.21 5.46 -14.06
N SER A 188 7.51 5.16 -14.11
CA SER A 188 8.04 3.86 -14.53
C SER A 188 9.36 3.51 -13.85
N ARG A 189 9.62 2.20 -13.75
CA ARG A 189 10.93 1.66 -13.35
C ARG A 189 11.89 1.67 -14.52
N PHE A 190 13.19 1.67 -14.23
CA PHE A 190 14.23 1.44 -15.22
C PHE A 190 14.72 0.00 -15.20
N ASP A 191 15.24 -0.48 -16.32
CA ASP A 191 16.04 -1.71 -16.33
C ASP A 191 17.34 -1.49 -15.53
N TYR A 192 17.85 -2.51 -14.84
CA TYR A 192 19.08 -2.36 -14.04
C TYR A 192 20.32 -2.08 -14.89
N LYS A 193 20.27 -2.37 -16.20
CA LYS A 193 21.32 -2.03 -17.17
C LYS A 193 21.10 -0.68 -17.85
N ASP A 194 20.00 0.02 -17.56
CA ASP A 194 19.74 1.35 -18.11
C ASP A 194 20.81 2.34 -17.60
N LYS A 195 21.50 2.99 -18.54
CA LYS A 195 22.57 3.95 -18.24
C LYS A 195 22.06 5.12 -17.39
N ARG A 196 20.79 5.51 -17.54
CA ARG A 196 20.17 6.60 -16.76
C ARG A 196 20.03 6.20 -15.30
N LEU A 197 19.55 4.99 -15.01
CA LEU A 197 19.45 4.50 -13.63
C LEU A 197 20.84 4.43 -13.00
N MET A 198 21.81 3.84 -13.69
CA MET A 198 23.18 3.76 -13.21
C MET A 198 23.80 5.14 -12.98
N ALA A 199 23.53 6.12 -13.86
CA ALA A 199 24.00 7.49 -13.68
C ALA A 199 23.38 8.13 -12.43
N ILE A 200 22.07 7.94 -12.20
CA ILE A 200 21.38 8.42 -11.00
C ILE A 200 21.99 7.79 -9.74
N THR A 201 22.06 6.47 -9.67
CA THR A 201 22.49 5.76 -8.46
C THR A 201 23.96 5.98 -8.14
N ASN A 202 24.84 5.95 -9.14
CA ASN A 202 26.28 6.23 -8.94
C ASN A 202 26.53 7.68 -8.53
N SER A 203 25.82 8.64 -9.14
CA SER A 203 25.95 10.07 -8.80
C SER A 203 25.50 10.35 -7.37
N ILE A 204 24.36 9.79 -6.96
CA ILE A 204 23.83 9.92 -5.59
C ILE A 204 24.79 9.29 -4.59
N ASN A 205 25.25 8.06 -4.83
CA ASN A 205 26.15 7.36 -3.90
C ASN A 205 27.49 8.07 -3.74
N ASN A 206 28.06 8.55 -4.86
CA ASN A 206 29.32 9.29 -4.86
C ASN A 206 29.17 10.61 -4.08
N ASN A 207 28.10 11.37 -4.35
CA ASN A 207 27.82 12.61 -3.61
C ASN A 207 27.65 12.35 -2.12
N PHE A 208 26.88 11.34 -1.73
CA PHE A 208 26.68 11.01 -0.32
C PHE A 208 27.99 10.65 0.40
N ARG A 209 28.89 9.90 -0.26
CA ARG A 209 30.22 9.57 0.29
C ARG A 209 31.09 10.81 0.46
N ILE A 210 31.10 11.71 -0.53
CA ILE A 210 31.87 12.96 -0.46
C ILE A 210 31.32 13.84 0.67
N MET A 211 30.00 14.03 0.73
CA MET A 211 29.32 14.83 1.75
C MET A 211 29.48 14.26 3.17
N SER A 212 29.69 12.95 3.28
CA SER A 212 29.95 12.28 4.56
C SER A 212 31.42 12.32 4.99
N SER A 213 32.33 12.74 4.11
CA SER A 213 33.77 12.85 4.37
C SER A 213 34.18 14.25 4.83
N MET A 214 35.46 14.41 5.22
CA MET A 214 36.07 15.71 5.54
C MET A 214 35.84 16.78 4.46
N TRP A 215 35.81 16.38 3.18
CA TRP A 215 35.57 17.30 2.07
C TRP A 215 34.19 17.97 2.13
N GLY A 216 33.16 17.23 2.54
CA GLY A 216 31.82 17.77 2.77
C GLY A 216 31.80 18.75 3.94
N THR A 217 32.50 18.43 5.04
CA THR A 217 32.64 19.32 6.20
C THR A 217 33.33 20.63 5.82
N LEU A 218 34.46 20.57 5.10
CA LEU A 218 35.18 21.75 4.64
C LEU A 218 34.35 22.61 3.68
N TYR A 219 33.62 21.98 2.76
CA TYR A 219 32.71 22.69 1.85
C TYR A 219 31.63 23.47 2.61
N ASN A 220 31.07 22.90 3.67
CA ASN A 220 30.07 23.60 4.48
C ASN A 220 30.67 24.73 5.34
N MET A 221 31.97 24.72 5.63
CA MET A 221 32.64 25.79 6.36
C MET A 221 33.04 26.95 5.45
N TYR A 222 33.56 26.64 4.26
CA TYR A 222 34.12 27.62 3.33
C TYR A 222 33.68 27.35 1.88
N PRO A 223 32.38 27.45 1.57
CA PRO A 223 31.87 27.13 0.23
C PRO A 223 32.56 27.95 -0.87
N ASP A 224 32.69 29.27 -0.67
CA ASP A 224 33.27 30.19 -1.65
C ASP A 224 34.74 29.84 -1.97
N LEU A 225 35.51 29.39 -0.97
CA LEU A 225 36.90 28.96 -1.18
C LEU A 225 36.96 27.60 -1.86
N MET A 226 36.09 26.69 -1.44
CA MET A 226 36.11 25.30 -1.88
C MET A 226 35.75 25.16 -3.37
N ASP A 227 34.99 26.09 -3.94
CA ASP A 227 34.72 26.13 -5.37
C ASP A 227 35.99 26.30 -6.23
N TYR A 228 37.04 26.94 -5.70
CA TYR A 228 38.33 27.12 -6.41
C TYR A 228 39.36 26.04 -6.09
N LEU A 229 39.20 25.30 -4.99
CA LEU A 229 40.18 24.30 -4.56
C LEU A 229 39.98 22.95 -5.29
N PRO A 230 41.07 22.29 -5.75
CA PRO A 230 40.97 20.97 -6.33
C PRO A 230 40.61 19.94 -5.25
N GLY A 231 39.77 18.96 -5.59
CA GLY A 231 39.41 17.90 -4.67
C GLY A 231 38.25 17.03 -5.19
N PRO A 232 37.91 15.95 -4.48
CA PRO A 232 36.81 15.07 -4.87
C PRO A 232 35.45 15.81 -4.84
N HIS A 233 35.30 16.85 -4.02
CA HIS A 233 34.08 17.68 -3.95
C HIS A 233 33.71 18.32 -5.28
N GLN A 234 34.68 18.62 -6.14
CA GLN A 234 34.44 19.16 -7.48
C GLN A 234 33.62 18.19 -8.38
N ARG A 235 33.63 16.88 -8.08
CA ARG A 235 32.81 15.90 -8.81
C ARG A 235 31.32 16.04 -8.51
N MET A 236 30.94 16.62 -7.36
CA MET A 236 29.54 16.71 -6.96
C MET A 236 28.74 17.59 -7.94
N GLY A 237 29.34 18.64 -8.50
CA GLY A 237 28.74 19.48 -9.54
C GLY A 237 28.40 18.69 -10.81
N LYS A 238 29.35 17.89 -11.30
CA LYS A 238 29.12 17.01 -12.46
C LYS A 238 28.04 15.98 -12.20
N ASN A 239 28.12 15.26 -11.07
CA ASN A 239 27.12 14.26 -10.68
C ASN A 239 25.71 14.87 -10.59
N TYR A 240 25.61 16.11 -10.11
CA TYR A 240 24.36 16.85 -10.08
C TYR A 240 23.84 17.19 -11.49
N GLN A 241 24.73 17.63 -12.39
CA GLN A 241 24.37 17.91 -13.78
C GLN A 241 23.89 16.64 -14.51
N ASP A 242 24.56 15.51 -14.31
CA ASP A 242 24.19 14.23 -14.93
C ASP A 242 22.75 13.83 -14.56
N ILE A 243 22.34 14.02 -13.30
CA ILE A 243 20.95 13.79 -12.85
C ILE A 243 20.02 14.85 -13.44
N THR A 244 20.44 16.12 -13.46
CA THR A 244 19.66 17.25 -13.98
C THR A 244 19.26 17.02 -15.43
N ASP A 245 20.20 16.57 -16.25
CA ASP A 245 19.96 16.33 -17.68
C ASP A 245 18.88 15.27 -17.90
N ILE A 246 18.94 14.17 -17.15
CA ILE A 246 17.93 13.10 -17.17
C ILE A 246 16.57 13.61 -16.71
N VAL A 247 16.52 14.37 -15.62
CA VAL A 247 15.26 14.89 -15.07
C VAL A 247 14.64 15.92 -16.02
N VAL A 248 15.44 16.81 -16.62
CA VAL A 248 14.96 17.81 -17.58
C VAL A 248 14.43 17.15 -18.85
N GLU A 249 15.11 16.12 -19.36
CA GLU A 249 14.60 15.32 -20.48
C GLU A 249 13.25 14.68 -20.13
N SER A 250 13.13 14.11 -18.92
CA SER A 250 11.89 13.54 -18.44
C SER A 250 10.78 14.59 -18.32
N ILE A 251 11.05 15.76 -17.72
CA ILE A 251 10.07 16.85 -17.63
C ILE A 251 9.58 17.27 -19.02
N LYS A 252 10.49 17.42 -20.00
CA LYS A 252 10.11 17.75 -21.39
C LYS A 252 9.22 16.68 -22.02
N TYR A 253 9.49 15.41 -21.76
CA TYR A 253 8.64 14.31 -22.22
C TYR A 253 7.23 14.38 -21.59
N HIS A 254 7.16 14.64 -20.28
CA HIS A 254 5.89 14.76 -19.58
C HIS A 254 5.08 15.97 -20.07
N GLU A 255 5.72 17.13 -20.27
CA GLU A 255 5.07 18.32 -20.85
C GLU A 255 4.42 18.05 -22.21
N LYS A 256 5.06 17.24 -23.06
CA LYS A 256 4.52 16.88 -24.39
C LYS A 256 3.36 15.88 -24.35
N THR A 257 3.28 15.09 -23.29
CA THR A 257 2.38 13.92 -23.20
C THR A 257 1.39 14.05 -22.05
N LEU A 258 1.29 15.24 -21.46
CA LEU A 258 0.49 15.50 -20.26
C LEU A 258 -1.00 15.37 -20.57
N ASP A 259 -1.67 14.48 -19.85
CA ASP A 259 -3.14 14.45 -19.76
C ASP A 259 -3.57 14.97 -18.37
N PRO A 260 -4.15 16.18 -18.27
CA PRO A 260 -4.59 16.75 -17.00
C PRO A 260 -5.61 15.90 -16.24
N ASN A 261 -6.34 15.02 -16.92
CA ASN A 261 -7.36 14.16 -16.30
C ASN A 261 -6.80 12.82 -15.81
N CYS A 262 -5.59 12.46 -16.24
CA CYS A 262 -4.97 11.17 -15.94
C CYS A 262 -3.48 11.34 -15.58
N PRO A 263 -3.14 11.97 -14.44
CA PRO A 263 -1.75 12.16 -14.04
C PRO A 263 -1.06 10.81 -13.79
N ARG A 264 0.07 10.59 -14.46
CA ARG A 264 0.82 9.33 -14.40
C ARG A 264 1.70 9.20 -13.15
N ASP A 265 2.25 10.32 -12.69
CA ASP A 265 3.29 10.37 -11.66
C ASP A 265 3.41 11.75 -10.98
N TYR A 266 4.46 11.91 -10.17
CA TYR A 266 4.77 13.16 -9.49
C TYR A 266 5.00 14.33 -10.45
N ILE A 267 5.65 14.10 -11.60
CA ILE A 267 5.93 15.16 -12.59
C ILE A 267 4.62 15.69 -13.15
N ASP A 268 3.74 14.80 -13.63
CA ASP A 268 2.42 15.21 -14.16
C ASP A 268 1.61 15.98 -13.12
N CYS A 269 1.54 15.48 -11.89
CA CYS A 269 0.82 16.15 -10.81
C CYS A 269 1.35 17.56 -10.54
N PHE A 270 2.67 17.75 -10.61
CA PHE A 270 3.29 19.05 -10.37
C PHE A 270 3.10 19.98 -11.57
N LEU A 271 3.20 19.49 -12.80
CA LEU A 271 2.90 20.25 -14.02
C LEU A 271 1.45 20.72 -14.05
N ILE A 272 0.50 19.86 -13.71
CA ILE A 272 -0.92 20.23 -13.55
C ILE A 272 -1.08 21.32 -12.49
N LYS A 273 -0.34 21.22 -11.38
CA LYS A 273 -0.38 22.24 -10.33
C LYS A 273 0.17 23.59 -10.81
N ILE A 274 1.24 23.58 -11.61
CA ILE A 274 1.77 24.79 -12.28
C ILE A 274 0.70 25.38 -13.19
N MET A 275 0.02 24.57 -14.02
CA MET A 275 -1.05 25.04 -14.92
C MET A 275 -2.22 25.66 -14.14
N GLN A 276 -2.64 25.04 -13.03
CA GLN A 276 -3.72 25.54 -12.19
C GLN A 276 -3.40 26.87 -11.50
N ASP A 277 -2.12 27.17 -11.29
CA ASP A 277 -1.67 28.40 -10.66
C ASP A 277 -1.26 29.47 -11.70
N TYR A 278 -1.20 29.10 -12.99
CA TYR A 278 -0.95 30.01 -14.10
C TYR A 278 -2.04 31.09 -14.21
N GLY A 279 -1.65 32.36 -14.33
CA GLY A 279 -2.58 33.50 -14.43
C GLY A 279 -3.18 33.99 -13.11
N LYS A 280 -2.83 33.39 -11.96
CA LYS A 280 -3.11 33.98 -10.65
C LYS A 280 -2.00 34.99 -10.33
N ASP A 281 -2.33 36.26 -10.13
CA ASP A 281 -1.38 37.27 -9.65
C ASP A 281 -0.88 36.90 -8.25
N GLN A 282 0.21 36.16 -8.19
CA GLN A 282 0.88 35.77 -6.95
C GLN A 282 2.27 36.40 -6.92
N PRO A 283 2.55 37.28 -5.93
CA PRO A 283 3.82 38.01 -5.86
C PRO A 283 5.06 37.11 -5.60
N ASN A 284 4.88 35.80 -5.39
CA ASN A 284 5.96 34.80 -5.28
C ASN A 284 5.41 33.39 -5.59
N PRO A 285 5.45 32.91 -6.84
CA PRO A 285 4.90 31.60 -7.18
C PRO A 285 5.72 30.50 -6.50
N VAL A 286 5.02 29.55 -5.86
CA VAL A 286 5.67 28.39 -5.21
C VAL A 286 5.94 27.27 -6.22
N PHE A 287 4.99 27.04 -7.13
CA PHE A 287 5.00 25.97 -8.12
C PHE A 287 5.45 26.52 -9.47
N TYR A 288 6.67 26.15 -9.88
CA TYR A 288 7.27 26.51 -11.17
C TYR A 288 8.37 25.48 -11.51
N LYS A 289 8.90 25.53 -12.74
CA LYS A 289 9.82 24.50 -13.27
C LYS A 289 11.05 24.26 -12.40
N LYS A 290 11.67 25.31 -11.85
CA LYS A 290 12.84 25.14 -10.96
C LYS A 290 12.46 24.44 -9.65
N SER A 291 11.33 24.80 -9.03
CA SER A 291 10.85 24.07 -7.84
C SER A 291 10.52 22.61 -8.12
N LEU A 292 9.97 22.29 -9.31
CA LEU A 292 9.74 20.91 -9.75
C LEU A 292 11.05 20.13 -9.84
N LEU A 293 12.01 20.66 -10.61
CA LEU A 293 13.33 20.04 -10.78
C LEU A 293 14.01 19.79 -9.42
N MET A 294 14.05 20.80 -8.55
CA MET A 294 14.68 20.67 -7.23
C MET A 294 13.95 19.68 -6.31
N SER A 295 12.61 19.63 -6.39
CA SER A 295 11.82 18.65 -5.65
C SER A 295 12.13 17.21 -6.11
N ILE A 296 12.31 16.99 -7.41
CA ILE A 296 12.68 15.68 -7.96
C ILE A 296 14.07 15.26 -7.47
N HIS A 297 15.08 16.14 -7.56
CA HIS A 297 16.40 15.84 -7.02
C HIS A 297 16.35 15.47 -5.53
N ASN A 298 15.56 16.19 -4.73
CA ASN A 298 15.41 15.91 -3.31
C ASN A 298 14.76 14.53 -3.06
N LEU A 299 13.71 14.20 -3.81
CA LEU A 299 13.02 12.91 -3.72
C LEU A 299 13.91 11.74 -4.14
N LEU A 300 14.65 11.87 -5.26
CA LEU A 300 15.59 10.84 -5.72
C LEU A 300 16.73 10.64 -4.72
N PHE A 301 17.38 11.72 -4.27
CA PHE A 301 18.49 11.64 -3.31
C PHE A 301 18.05 11.00 -1.98
N GLY A 302 16.94 11.49 -1.40
CA GLY A 302 16.43 10.99 -0.12
C GLY A 302 15.86 9.58 -0.22
N GLY A 303 15.14 9.27 -1.31
CA GLY A 303 14.49 7.99 -1.54
C GLY A 303 15.46 6.86 -1.87
N THR A 304 16.63 7.15 -2.47
CA THR A 304 17.59 6.14 -2.89
C THR A 304 18.64 5.82 -1.83
N GLU A 305 19.44 6.82 -1.41
CA GLU A 305 20.68 6.52 -0.69
C GLU A 305 20.45 6.06 0.76
N THR A 306 19.45 6.62 1.44
CA THR A 306 19.22 6.36 2.87
C THR A 306 18.73 4.93 3.12
N VAL A 307 17.79 4.46 2.30
CA VAL A 307 17.26 3.08 2.38
C VAL A 307 18.31 2.09 1.89
N SER A 308 18.98 2.38 0.77
CA SER A 308 20.09 1.54 0.27
C SER A 308 21.19 1.36 1.32
N THR A 309 21.63 2.44 1.96
CA THR A 309 22.63 2.40 3.04
C THR A 309 22.14 1.59 4.25
N THR A 310 20.85 1.71 4.60
CA THR A 310 20.26 0.89 5.68
C THR A 310 20.26 -0.60 5.32
N LEU A 311 19.95 -0.97 4.07
CA LEU A 311 20.03 -2.36 3.60
C LEU A 311 21.46 -2.90 3.61
N ARG A 312 22.43 -2.08 3.17
CA ARG A 312 23.87 -2.41 3.19
C ARG A 312 24.34 -2.68 4.62
N TYR A 313 24.07 -1.75 5.54
CA TYR A 313 24.42 -1.95 6.93
C TYR A 313 23.68 -3.13 7.56
N GLY A 314 22.38 -3.26 7.34
CA GLY A 314 21.59 -4.35 7.93
C GLY A 314 22.09 -5.71 7.48
N THR A 315 22.44 -5.86 6.21
CA THR A 315 23.05 -7.11 5.70
C THR A 315 24.42 -7.37 6.35
N LEU A 316 25.26 -6.33 6.51
CA LEU A 316 26.54 -6.44 7.23
C LEU A 316 26.36 -6.86 8.70
N ILE A 317 25.38 -6.27 9.38
CA ILE A 317 25.02 -6.59 10.77
C ILE A 317 24.54 -8.04 10.86
N LEU A 318 23.64 -8.47 9.96
CA LEU A 318 23.10 -9.84 9.95
C LEU A 318 24.18 -10.89 9.66
N MET A 319 25.20 -10.56 8.86
CA MET A 319 26.38 -11.43 8.70
C MET A 319 27.25 -11.50 9.97
N LYS A 320 27.30 -10.42 10.77
CA LYS A 320 27.99 -10.42 12.07
C LYS A 320 27.21 -11.16 13.15
N TYR A 321 25.87 -11.18 13.08
CA TYR A 321 24.98 -11.85 14.01
C TYR A 321 24.14 -12.93 13.30
N PRO A 322 24.76 -14.02 12.81
CA PRO A 322 24.06 -15.08 12.08
C PRO A 322 22.93 -15.70 12.90
N GLU A 323 23.05 -15.76 14.22
CA GLU A 323 22.00 -16.25 15.12
C GLU A 323 20.72 -15.40 15.07
N ILE A 324 20.84 -14.10 14.83
CA ILE A 324 19.69 -13.19 14.64
C ILE A 324 19.12 -13.40 13.24
N ALA A 325 19.97 -13.56 12.22
CA ALA A 325 19.54 -13.83 10.86
C ALA A 325 18.82 -15.18 10.70
N GLU A 326 19.24 -16.22 11.43
CA GLU A 326 18.54 -17.51 11.51
C GLU A 326 17.17 -17.34 12.17
N ARG A 327 17.10 -16.65 13.32
CA ARG A 327 15.82 -16.43 14.00
C ARG A 327 14.82 -15.60 13.19
N MET A 328 15.29 -14.59 12.43
CA MET A 328 14.44 -13.89 11.47
C MET A 328 13.92 -14.84 10.38
N ARG A 329 14.77 -15.74 9.86
CA ARG A 329 14.37 -16.73 8.85
C ARG A 329 13.35 -17.73 9.39
N GLU A 330 13.52 -18.24 10.60
CA GLU A 330 12.54 -19.13 11.24
C GLU A 330 11.17 -18.46 11.32
N GLU A 331 11.12 -17.18 11.72
CA GLU A 331 9.88 -16.41 11.81
C GLU A 331 9.28 -16.15 10.40
N ILE A 332 10.12 -15.82 9.41
CA ILE A 332 9.70 -15.68 7.99
C ILE A 332 9.10 -17.00 7.49
N ASP A 333 9.74 -18.14 7.77
CA ASP A 333 9.28 -19.45 7.32
C ASP A 333 7.96 -19.85 7.97
N GLN A 334 7.79 -19.53 9.25
CA GLN A 334 6.57 -19.82 9.98
C GLN A 334 5.37 -18.97 9.50
N VAL A 335 5.59 -17.69 9.19
CA VAL A 335 4.51 -16.74 8.88
C VAL A 335 4.24 -16.64 7.38
N VAL A 336 5.28 -16.56 6.58
CA VAL A 336 5.22 -16.33 5.13
C VAL A 336 5.37 -17.64 4.37
N GLY A 337 6.23 -18.53 4.85
CA GLY A 337 6.65 -19.74 4.14
C GLY A 337 7.55 -19.41 2.95
N ARG A 338 7.66 -20.34 1.99
CA ARG A 338 8.52 -20.20 0.80
C ARG A 338 7.76 -20.07 -0.53
N ASN A 339 6.41 -20.12 -0.48
CA ASN A 339 5.57 -20.22 -1.68
C ASN A 339 5.00 -18.87 -2.16
N ARG A 340 5.17 -17.80 -1.39
CA ARG A 340 4.70 -16.45 -1.72
C ARG A 340 5.69 -15.40 -1.24
N SER A 341 5.67 -14.23 -1.86
CA SER A 341 6.47 -13.09 -1.42
C SER A 341 5.96 -12.51 -0.08
N PRO A 342 6.86 -11.98 0.77
CA PRO A 342 6.48 -11.26 1.99
C PRO A 342 5.63 -10.01 1.67
N SER A 343 4.66 -9.71 2.53
CA SER A 343 3.75 -8.56 2.40
C SER A 343 3.76 -7.72 3.68
N MET A 344 3.25 -6.49 3.61
CA MET A 344 3.14 -5.62 4.80
C MET A 344 2.14 -6.16 5.84
N GLU A 345 1.21 -7.02 5.43
CA GLU A 345 0.27 -7.68 6.34
C GLU A 345 0.99 -8.66 7.27
N ASP A 346 2.10 -9.25 6.81
CA ASP A 346 2.91 -10.20 7.58
C ASP A 346 3.63 -9.54 8.76
N ARG A 347 3.97 -8.26 8.64
CA ARG A 347 4.71 -7.49 9.66
C ARG A 347 4.13 -7.62 11.06
N SER A 348 2.80 -7.57 11.18
CA SER A 348 2.10 -7.67 12.47
C SER A 348 2.24 -9.03 13.15
N LYS A 349 2.59 -10.07 12.39
CA LYS A 349 2.78 -11.46 12.83
C LYS A 349 4.25 -11.82 13.02
N MET A 350 5.16 -10.91 12.69
CA MET A 350 6.62 -11.12 12.73
C MET A 350 7.31 -10.12 13.68
N PRO A 351 6.96 -10.15 14.99
CA PRO A 351 7.46 -9.18 15.95
C PRO A 351 8.99 -9.18 16.07
N PHE A 352 9.67 -10.32 15.93
CA PHE A 352 11.13 -10.37 16.04
C PHE A 352 11.81 -9.73 14.82
N THR A 353 11.30 -9.96 13.63
CA THR A 353 11.76 -9.35 12.39
C THR A 353 11.53 -7.84 12.42
N ASP A 354 10.34 -7.37 12.81
CA ASP A 354 10.06 -5.94 12.93
C ASP A 354 10.97 -5.29 13.99
N ALA A 355 11.15 -5.93 15.14
CA ALA A 355 12.08 -5.48 16.17
C ALA A 355 13.53 -5.40 15.67
N THR A 356 13.98 -6.39 14.90
CA THR A 356 15.34 -6.41 14.33
C THR A 356 15.53 -5.30 13.31
N ILE A 357 14.55 -5.02 12.44
CA ILE A 357 14.63 -3.91 11.48
C ILE A 357 14.67 -2.56 12.18
N ASN A 358 13.91 -2.37 13.26
CA ASN A 358 13.96 -1.16 14.07
C ASN A 358 15.32 -1.01 14.79
N GLU A 359 15.89 -2.11 15.27
CA GLU A 359 17.24 -2.14 15.84
C GLU A 359 18.33 -1.86 14.79
N ILE A 360 18.18 -2.34 13.56
CA ILE A 360 19.06 -1.98 12.43
C ILE A 360 19.01 -0.46 12.24
N MET A 361 17.82 0.15 12.11
CA MET A 361 17.72 1.61 11.95
C MET A 361 18.34 2.38 13.13
N ARG A 362 18.14 1.91 14.37
CA ARG A 362 18.75 2.52 15.58
C ARG A 362 20.28 2.44 15.54
N PHE A 363 20.82 1.28 15.20
CA PHE A 363 22.25 0.99 15.30
C PHE A 363 23.06 1.62 14.16
N CYS A 364 22.54 1.57 12.92
CA CYS A 364 23.19 2.13 11.74
C CYS A 364 23.24 3.65 11.78
N ASP A 365 22.18 4.25 12.34
CA ASP A 365 22.04 5.68 12.56
C ASP A 365 22.47 6.52 11.34
N VAL A 366 21.83 6.25 10.19
CA VAL A 366 22.27 6.70 8.86
C VAL A 366 22.48 8.21 8.76
N ILE A 367 21.70 9.01 9.48
CA ILE A 367 21.83 10.48 9.53
C ILE A 367 22.02 10.92 11.00
N PRO A 368 23.24 10.77 11.55
CA PRO A 368 23.49 10.86 12.99
C PRO A 368 23.28 12.27 13.56
N LEU A 369 23.55 13.30 12.73
CA LEU A 369 23.41 14.72 13.09
C LEU A 369 22.05 15.32 12.68
N SER A 370 21.11 14.48 12.23
CA SER A 370 19.90 14.93 11.54
C SER A 370 20.20 15.83 10.33
N LEU A 371 19.15 16.40 9.74
CA LEU A 371 19.30 17.52 8.82
C LEU A 371 19.21 18.85 9.60
N PRO A 372 19.99 19.86 9.19
CA PRO A 372 20.19 21.09 9.96
C PRO A 372 18.90 21.83 10.25
N ARG A 373 18.61 22.15 11.51
CA ARG A 373 17.49 23.01 11.89
C ARG A 373 17.96 24.45 12.06
N SER A 374 17.00 25.36 12.12
CA SER A 374 17.21 26.73 12.54
C SER A 374 16.00 27.20 13.34
N THR A 375 16.23 28.13 14.27
CA THR A 375 15.12 28.73 15.01
C THR A 375 14.36 29.72 14.13
N SER A 376 13.04 29.58 14.02
CA SER A 376 12.17 30.45 13.22
C SER A 376 11.94 31.82 13.83
N ARG A 377 12.17 31.96 15.15
CA ARG A 377 12.02 33.17 15.97
C ARG A 377 12.95 33.13 17.17
N ASN A 378 13.13 34.27 17.83
CA ASN A 378 13.80 34.31 19.13
C ASN A 378 13.06 33.37 20.09
N THR A 379 13.80 32.49 20.76
CA THR A 379 13.22 31.37 21.50
C THR A 379 13.97 31.16 22.81
N PHE A 380 13.24 31.00 23.91
CA PHE A 380 13.83 30.60 25.18
C PHE A 380 13.85 29.08 25.30
N TYR A 381 15.03 28.50 25.49
CA TYR A 381 15.22 27.05 25.55
C TYR A 381 16.24 26.69 26.62
N ARG A 382 15.83 25.92 27.63
CA ARG A 382 16.69 25.40 28.71
C ARG A 382 17.58 26.44 29.40
N GLY A 383 17.04 27.64 29.64
CA GLY A 383 17.75 28.73 30.31
C GLY A 383 18.44 29.71 29.37
N TYR A 384 18.40 29.49 28.05
CA TYR A 384 19.11 30.29 27.06
C TYR A 384 18.15 31.03 26.12
N ASN A 385 18.50 32.26 25.77
CA ASN A 385 17.80 33.05 24.77
C ASN A 385 18.45 32.84 23.40
N LEU A 386 17.84 31.99 22.58
CA LEU A 386 18.31 31.66 21.25
C LEU A 386 17.81 32.70 20.24
N PRO A 387 18.70 33.34 19.46
CA PRO A 387 18.30 34.31 18.44
C PRO A 387 17.69 33.60 17.23
N LYS A 388 16.72 34.24 16.57
CA LYS A 388 16.17 33.80 15.29
C LYS A 388 17.29 33.51 14.29
N GLY A 389 17.15 32.45 13.51
CA GLY A 389 18.10 32.06 12.47
C GLY A 389 19.28 31.21 12.97
N ILE A 390 19.48 31.02 14.28
CA ILE A 390 20.61 30.22 14.76
C ILE A 390 20.52 28.78 14.25
N TYR A 391 21.64 28.25 13.76
CA TYR A 391 21.77 26.87 13.28
C TYR A 391 21.65 25.90 14.45
N VAL A 392 20.91 24.81 14.28
CA VAL A 392 20.65 23.81 15.31
C VAL A 392 20.89 22.41 14.76
N THR A 393 21.69 21.62 15.45
CA THR A 393 22.03 20.22 15.16
C THR A 393 21.39 19.31 16.21
N PRO A 394 20.26 18.65 15.88
CA PRO A 394 19.73 17.58 16.70
C PRO A 394 20.62 16.35 16.58
N PHE A 395 21.38 16.02 17.62
CA PHE A 395 22.31 14.89 17.59
C PHE A 395 21.57 13.58 17.86
N LEU A 396 21.02 12.96 16.82
CA LEU A 396 20.18 11.76 16.91
C LEU A 396 20.93 10.55 17.46
N THR A 397 22.24 10.41 17.20
CA THR A 397 23.04 9.32 17.80
C THR A 397 22.97 9.34 19.33
N SER A 398 22.94 10.53 19.93
CA SER A 398 22.83 10.64 21.39
C SER A 398 21.45 10.26 21.94
N VAL A 399 20.42 10.25 21.09
CA VAL A 399 19.08 9.73 21.39
C VAL A 399 19.06 8.22 21.23
N HIS A 400 19.57 7.71 20.10
CA HIS A 400 19.64 6.29 19.80
C HIS A 400 20.59 5.52 20.74
N ARG A 401 21.51 6.21 21.40
CA ARG A 401 22.42 5.67 22.42
C ARG A 401 22.11 6.14 23.84
N ASP A 402 20.92 6.70 24.09
CA ASP A 402 20.54 7.17 25.42
C ASP A 402 20.28 5.97 26.36
N PRO A 403 21.08 5.77 27.42
CA PRO A 403 20.93 4.63 28.32
C PRO A 403 19.64 4.68 29.14
N THR A 404 18.96 5.83 29.19
CA THR A 404 17.64 5.95 29.84
C THR A 404 16.51 5.41 28.97
N GLN A 405 16.77 5.20 27.68
CA GLN A 405 15.78 4.73 26.69
C GLN A 405 16.08 3.31 26.21
N PHE A 406 17.37 2.97 26.06
CA PHE A 406 17.83 1.67 25.59
C PHE A 406 18.81 1.05 26.59
N ALA A 407 18.56 -0.19 27.02
CA ALA A 407 19.55 -0.97 27.75
C ALA A 407 20.77 -1.25 26.86
N GLU A 408 21.99 -1.33 27.40
CA GLU A 408 23.22 -1.61 26.62
C GLU A 408 23.28 -0.94 25.22
N PRO A 409 23.13 0.40 25.13
CA PRO A 409 22.85 1.12 23.88
C PRO A 409 23.94 0.96 22.79
N SER A 410 25.15 0.56 23.18
CA SER A 410 26.27 0.31 22.28
C SER A 410 26.24 -1.06 21.59
N LYS A 411 25.41 -2.00 22.07
CA LYS A 411 25.25 -3.33 21.47
C LYS A 411 24.07 -3.36 20.51
N PHE A 412 24.18 -4.21 19.49
CA PHE A 412 23.06 -4.52 18.61
C PHE A 412 22.18 -5.58 19.29
N ASN A 413 20.95 -5.23 19.65
CA ASN A 413 20.05 -6.12 20.38
C ASN A 413 18.57 -5.88 20.00
N PRO A 414 17.95 -6.77 19.20
CA PRO A 414 16.54 -6.64 18.84
C PRO A 414 15.57 -6.58 20.03
N LYS A 415 15.97 -7.05 21.21
CA LYS A 415 15.13 -6.98 22.42
C LYS A 415 14.78 -5.56 22.85
N HIS A 416 15.50 -4.53 22.39
CA HIS A 416 15.12 -3.13 22.61
C HIS A 416 13.71 -2.80 22.13
N PHE A 417 13.22 -3.55 21.14
CA PHE A 417 11.91 -3.36 20.51
C PHE A 417 10.97 -4.53 20.77
N LEU A 418 11.21 -5.30 21.82
CA LEU A 418 10.35 -6.39 22.26
C LEU A 418 9.94 -6.16 23.72
N ASP A 419 8.70 -6.50 24.05
CA ASP A 419 8.27 -6.61 25.45
C ASP A 419 8.63 -7.98 26.05
N ASP A 420 8.33 -8.17 27.34
CA ASP A 420 8.62 -9.41 28.06
C ASP A 420 7.89 -10.64 27.48
N LYS A 421 6.85 -10.43 26.66
CA LYS A 421 6.08 -11.47 25.99
C LYS A 421 6.57 -11.73 24.56
N GLY A 422 7.63 -11.05 24.12
CA GLY A 422 8.16 -11.15 22.77
C GLY A 422 7.28 -10.46 21.71
N CYS A 423 6.34 -9.60 22.12
CA CYS A 423 5.55 -8.78 21.21
C CYS A 423 6.32 -7.50 20.84
N PHE A 424 6.09 -6.98 19.64
CA PHE A 424 6.74 -5.75 19.20
C PHE A 424 6.37 -4.55 20.10
N LYS A 425 7.38 -3.89 20.67
CA LYS A 425 7.26 -2.69 21.47
C LYS A 425 7.74 -1.49 20.65
N LYS A 426 6.83 -0.55 20.42
CA LYS A 426 7.18 0.74 19.81
C LYS A 426 7.96 1.59 20.81
N GLU A 427 9.12 2.08 20.41
CA GLU A 427 9.95 2.97 21.23
C GLU A 427 9.93 4.40 20.66
N GLU A 428 9.59 5.40 21.49
CA GLU A 428 9.50 6.80 21.04
C GLU A 428 10.88 7.42 20.81
N ALA A 429 11.91 6.90 21.47
CA ALA A 429 13.29 7.33 21.30
C ALA A 429 13.92 6.87 19.97
N LEU A 430 13.26 5.99 19.21
CA LEU A 430 13.69 5.65 17.86
C LEU A 430 13.29 6.78 16.89
N MET A 431 14.27 7.62 16.50
CA MET A 431 14.07 8.79 15.64
C MET A 431 14.95 8.78 14.36
N PRO A 432 15.08 7.67 13.61
CA PRO A 432 15.92 7.60 12.39
C PRO A 432 15.40 8.52 11.28
N PHE A 433 14.13 8.93 11.36
CA PHE A 433 13.46 9.85 10.45
C PHE A 433 13.38 11.29 11.00
N ALA A 434 14.14 11.59 12.06
CA ALA A 434 13.98 12.77 12.92
C ALA A 434 12.58 12.85 13.55
N ALA A 435 12.19 14.03 14.06
CA ALA A 435 10.90 14.25 14.69
C ALA A 435 10.32 15.65 14.40
N GLY A 436 9.05 15.84 14.76
CA GLY A 436 8.36 17.13 14.70
C GLY A 436 7.89 17.54 13.31
N LYS A 437 7.71 18.85 13.10
CA LYS A 437 7.11 19.42 11.87
C LYS A 437 7.86 19.05 10.58
N ARG A 438 9.15 18.76 10.67
CA ARG A 438 10.02 18.35 9.55
C ARG A 438 10.45 16.89 9.59
N ILE A 439 9.66 16.02 10.24
CA ILE A 439 9.84 14.56 10.14
C ILE A 439 9.94 14.13 8.65
N CYS A 440 10.75 13.11 8.37
CA CYS A 440 10.97 12.65 7.00
C CYS A 440 9.64 12.41 6.26
N PRO A 441 9.42 13.01 5.07
CA PRO A 441 8.18 12.78 4.32
C PRO A 441 8.08 11.35 3.77
N GLY A 442 9.21 10.66 3.62
CA GLY A 442 9.29 9.29 3.09
C GLY A 442 9.28 8.18 4.15
N GLU A 443 9.05 8.48 5.44
CA GLU A 443 9.12 7.48 6.53
C GLU A 443 8.31 6.21 6.23
N ASN A 444 7.05 6.37 5.82
CA ASN A 444 6.17 5.24 5.58
C ASN A 444 6.65 4.39 4.40
N LEU A 445 7.17 5.02 3.35
CA LEU A 445 7.72 4.32 2.18
C LEU A 445 8.98 3.54 2.57
N ALA A 446 9.92 4.20 3.25
CA ALA A 446 11.17 3.58 3.70
C ALA A 446 10.92 2.39 4.64
N ARG A 447 9.97 2.49 5.58
CA ARG A 447 9.63 1.35 6.46
C ARG A 447 9.04 0.16 5.70
N MET A 448 8.25 0.41 4.66
CA MET A 448 7.71 -0.65 3.80
C MET A 448 8.82 -1.31 2.99
N GLU A 449 9.67 -0.51 2.36
CA GLU A 449 10.84 -0.99 1.60
C GLU A 449 11.77 -1.84 2.47
N LEU A 450 12.17 -1.34 3.64
CA LEU A 450 13.05 -2.09 4.53
C LEU A 450 12.44 -3.43 4.95
N PHE A 451 11.14 -3.44 5.30
CA PHE A 451 10.47 -4.68 5.70
C PHE A 451 10.42 -5.69 4.55
N ILE A 452 9.92 -5.28 3.38
CA ILE A 452 9.76 -6.17 2.23
C ILE A 452 11.12 -6.63 1.70
N PHE A 453 12.11 -5.74 1.57
CA PHE A 453 13.43 -6.12 1.08
C PHE A 453 14.17 -7.03 2.05
N PHE A 454 14.24 -6.74 3.36
CA PHE A 454 14.92 -7.64 4.30
C PHE A 454 14.27 -9.02 4.36
N THR A 455 12.94 -9.07 4.45
CA THR A 455 12.23 -10.36 4.51
C THR A 455 12.37 -11.13 3.20
N SER A 456 12.26 -10.47 2.04
CA SER A 456 12.42 -11.13 0.73
C SER A 456 13.84 -11.64 0.52
N LEU A 457 14.85 -10.88 0.94
CA LEU A 457 16.24 -11.30 0.86
C LEU A 457 16.52 -12.50 1.77
N LEU A 458 16.08 -12.47 3.03
CA LEU A 458 16.28 -13.57 3.98
C LEU A 458 15.43 -14.81 3.65
N GLN A 459 14.28 -14.63 3.00
CA GLN A 459 13.46 -15.73 2.48
C GLN A 459 14.15 -16.46 1.31
N ASN A 460 15.10 -15.85 0.61
CA ASN A 460 15.70 -16.46 -0.59
C ASN A 460 17.18 -16.81 -0.41
N PHE A 461 17.89 -16.06 0.43
CA PHE A 461 19.35 -16.16 0.57
C PHE A 461 19.79 -16.27 2.02
N ASN A 462 20.87 -17.01 2.21
CA ASN A 462 21.74 -16.92 3.37
C ASN A 462 23.02 -16.18 2.97
N PHE A 463 23.27 -15.03 3.59
CA PHE A 463 24.45 -14.21 3.32
C PHE A 463 25.61 -14.66 4.19
N ASN A 464 26.69 -15.12 3.55
CA ASN A 464 27.92 -15.49 4.25
C ASN A 464 29.00 -14.43 4.02
N PRO A 465 29.70 -13.99 5.08
CA PRO A 465 30.81 -13.06 4.93
C PRO A 465 31.98 -13.74 4.22
N THR A 466 32.77 -12.93 3.52
CA THR A 466 34.02 -13.35 2.85
C THR A 466 35.23 -13.33 3.79
N ILE A 467 35.02 -12.79 4.99
CA ILE A 467 35.98 -12.64 6.09
C ILE A 467 35.39 -13.29 7.35
N THR A 468 36.20 -13.45 8.40
CA THR A 468 35.72 -14.02 9.66
C THR A 468 34.73 -13.08 10.36
N LYS A 469 33.87 -13.63 11.23
CA LYS A 469 32.85 -12.85 11.97
C LYS A 469 33.50 -11.75 12.83
N GLU A 470 34.67 -12.05 13.38
CA GLU A 470 35.45 -11.16 14.25
C GLU A 470 36.04 -9.98 13.48
N GLU A 471 36.37 -10.16 12.20
CA GLU A 471 36.92 -9.12 11.32
C GLU A 471 35.86 -8.16 10.78
N ILE A 472 34.56 -8.47 10.91
CA ILE A 472 33.47 -7.60 10.46
C ILE A 472 33.41 -6.34 11.35
N LYS A 473 33.83 -5.21 10.79
CA LYS A 473 33.72 -3.89 11.42
C LYS A 473 32.34 -3.28 11.17
N LEU A 474 31.65 -2.89 12.24
CA LEU A 474 30.35 -2.21 12.15
C LEU A 474 30.48 -0.70 12.33
N GLU A 475 31.68 -0.21 12.63
CA GLU A 475 31.98 1.20 12.72
C GLU A 475 31.86 1.86 11.33
N PRO A 476 31.31 3.07 11.25
CA PRO A 476 31.26 3.80 9.99
C PRO A 476 32.65 4.24 9.52
N ILE A 477 32.88 4.22 8.21
CA ILE A 477 34.07 4.82 7.60
C ILE A 477 34.07 6.34 7.77
N ALA A 478 32.89 6.94 7.65
CA ALA A 478 32.71 8.38 7.66
C ALA A 478 31.37 8.74 8.30
N THR A 479 31.32 9.86 9.01
CA THR A 479 30.19 10.28 9.85
C THR A 479 29.80 11.75 9.65
N GLY A 480 30.03 12.33 8.47
CA GLY A 480 29.67 13.71 8.12
C GLY A 480 28.16 13.92 7.97
N LEU A 481 27.66 14.09 6.74
CA LEU A 481 26.22 14.14 6.47
C LEU A 481 25.49 12.88 6.96
N GLY A 482 26.06 11.71 6.69
CA GLY A 482 25.52 10.42 7.08
C GLY A 482 26.60 9.41 7.42
N THR A 483 26.18 8.22 7.84
CA THR A 483 27.07 7.09 8.10
C THR A 483 27.16 6.20 6.87
N SER A 484 28.37 5.75 6.54
CA SER A 484 28.59 4.75 5.47
C SER A 484 29.29 3.52 6.05
N PRO A 485 28.81 2.30 5.75
CA PRO A 485 29.44 1.08 6.22
C PRO A 485 30.77 0.86 5.49
N TYR A 486 31.64 0.02 6.07
CA TYR A 486 32.79 -0.49 5.34
C TYR A 486 32.35 -1.25 4.09
N PRO A 487 33.00 -1.06 2.92
CA PRO A 487 32.78 -1.92 1.77
C PRO A 487 33.00 -3.37 2.16
N TYR A 488 32.05 -4.23 1.79
CA TYR A 488 32.11 -5.65 2.05
C TYR A 488 31.61 -6.40 0.82
N LYS A 489 32.10 -7.63 0.68
CA LYS A 489 31.54 -8.59 -0.27
C LYS A 489 30.82 -9.68 0.49
N ALA A 490 29.62 -9.99 0.06
CA ALA A 490 28.84 -11.11 0.58
C ALA A 490 28.77 -12.20 -0.50
N SER A 491 28.74 -13.46 -0.06
CA SER A 491 28.38 -14.59 -0.92
C SER A 491 27.00 -15.07 -0.52
N GLU A 492 26.07 -15.08 -1.46
CA GLU A 492 24.74 -15.63 -1.26
C GLU A 492 24.79 -17.15 -1.44
N ARG A 493 24.36 -17.91 -0.42
CA ARG A 493 23.94 -19.31 -0.60
C ARG A 493 22.42 -19.28 -0.73
N ALA A 494 21.87 -19.84 -1.80
CA ALA A 494 20.43 -20.10 -1.86
C ALA A 494 20.05 -20.81 -0.55
N SER A 495 19.04 -20.29 0.17
CA SER A 495 18.61 -20.89 1.43
C SER A 495 18.35 -22.37 1.14
N GLU A 496 19.17 -23.25 1.74
CA GLU A 496 19.02 -24.68 1.50
C GLU A 496 17.60 -25.08 1.86
N ARG A 497 17.01 -25.93 1.02
CA ARG A 497 15.74 -26.55 1.32
C ARG A 497 15.88 -27.21 2.69
N VAL A 498 15.31 -26.61 3.73
CA VAL A 498 14.97 -27.32 4.98
C VAL A 498 14.02 -28.51 4.68
N SER A 499 13.60 -28.66 3.42
CA SER A 499 12.88 -29.79 2.86
C SER A 499 13.60 -31.14 2.91
N GLU A 500 14.88 -31.31 3.22
CA GLU A 500 15.39 -32.70 3.36
C GLU A 500 14.98 -33.35 4.69
N ARG A 501 14.88 -32.60 5.78
CA ARG A 501 14.30 -33.12 7.05
C ARG A 501 12.76 -33.04 7.07
N ALA A 502 12.16 -32.19 6.25
CA ALA A 502 10.70 -32.07 6.16
C ALA A 502 10.07 -32.93 5.03
N SER A 503 10.80 -33.34 3.98
CA SER A 503 10.31 -34.19 2.87
C SER A 503 10.10 -35.65 3.29
N GLU A 504 10.81 -36.12 4.33
CA GLU A 504 10.48 -37.39 4.97
C GLU A 504 9.18 -37.33 5.78
N ARG A 505 8.73 -36.14 6.22
CA ARG A 505 7.43 -35.96 6.89
C ARG A 505 6.30 -35.50 5.95
N ALA A 506 6.60 -34.79 4.87
CA ALA A 506 5.60 -34.24 3.96
C ALA A 506 5.11 -35.22 2.89
N ARG A 507 5.85 -36.32 2.66
CA ARG A 507 5.30 -37.47 1.90
C ARG A 507 4.15 -38.17 2.62
N ASP A 508 3.92 -37.85 3.90
CA ASP A 508 2.82 -38.41 4.72
C ASP A 508 1.58 -37.51 4.83
N THR A 509 1.52 -36.31 4.23
CA THR A 509 0.36 -35.42 4.39
C THR A 509 -0.17 -34.84 3.08
N GLN A 510 -0.63 -35.71 2.18
CA GLN A 510 -1.73 -35.34 1.28
C GLN A 510 -3.00 -35.20 2.14
N ALA A 511 -3.77 -34.12 1.99
CA ALA A 511 -4.99 -33.92 2.79
C ALA A 511 -5.87 -35.17 2.69
N SER A 512 -6.02 -35.88 3.81
CA SER A 512 -6.68 -37.17 3.88
C SER A 512 -8.10 -37.03 3.31
N GLY A 513 -8.46 -37.94 2.42
CA GLY A 513 -9.75 -37.95 1.76
C GLY A 513 -10.28 -39.36 1.61
N PRO A 514 -11.59 -39.53 1.35
CA PRO A 514 -12.14 -40.83 1.07
C PRO A 514 -11.47 -41.44 -0.17
N ARG A 515 -11.18 -42.76 -0.14
CA ARG A 515 -10.53 -43.44 -1.27
C ARG A 515 -11.40 -43.35 -2.53
N PRO A 516 -10.86 -42.86 -3.65
CA PRO A 516 -11.59 -42.78 -4.91
C PRO A 516 -11.66 -44.14 -5.62
N LEU A 517 -12.73 -44.37 -6.39
CA LEU A 517 -12.78 -45.45 -7.37
C LEU A 517 -12.17 -44.99 -8.71
N PRO A 518 -11.63 -45.91 -9.52
CA PRO A 518 -11.17 -45.60 -10.88
C PRO A 518 -12.31 -44.95 -11.70
N ILE A 519 -11.98 -43.91 -12.47
CA ILE A 519 -12.86 -43.20 -13.42
C ILE A 519 -13.98 -42.36 -12.75
N VAL A 520 -14.72 -42.92 -11.79
CA VAL A 520 -15.86 -42.23 -11.13
C VAL A 520 -15.49 -41.44 -9.87
N GLY A 521 -14.28 -41.62 -9.34
CA GLY A 521 -13.81 -40.91 -8.16
C GLY A 521 -14.65 -41.23 -6.91
N ASN A 522 -15.04 -40.21 -6.16
CA ASN A 522 -15.84 -40.32 -4.94
C ASN A 522 -17.35 -40.18 -5.17
N LEU A 523 -17.84 -40.23 -6.41
CA LEU A 523 -19.28 -40.04 -6.69
C LEU A 523 -20.18 -41.06 -5.98
N HIS A 524 -19.70 -42.29 -5.79
CA HIS A 524 -20.41 -43.34 -5.05
C HIS A 524 -20.59 -43.04 -3.55
N GLN A 525 -19.81 -42.11 -3.00
CA GLN A 525 -19.85 -41.66 -1.59
C GLN A 525 -20.58 -40.33 -1.42
N ILE A 526 -21.04 -39.72 -2.52
CA ILE A 526 -21.65 -38.38 -2.53
C ILE A 526 -23.08 -38.51 -3.05
N ASN A 527 -24.07 -38.12 -2.24
CA ASN A 527 -25.44 -38.02 -2.68
C ASN A 527 -25.62 -36.75 -3.53
N THR A 528 -25.78 -36.90 -4.84
CA THR A 528 -25.94 -35.77 -5.78
C THR A 528 -27.24 -34.98 -5.57
N LYS A 529 -28.24 -35.55 -4.88
CA LYS A 529 -29.47 -34.82 -4.49
C LYS A 529 -29.30 -34.00 -3.22
N ASP A 530 -28.31 -34.32 -2.38
CA ASP A 530 -27.99 -33.60 -1.14
C ASP A 530 -26.47 -33.53 -0.94
N LEU A 531 -25.84 -32.76 -1.81
CA LEU A 531 -24.40 -32.60 -1.85
C LEU A 531 -23.88 -31.93 -0.58
N VAL A 532 -24.63 -30.97 -0.03
CA VAL A 532 -24.23 -30.22 1.17
C VAL A 532 -24.11 -31.16 2.37
N LYS A 533 -25.10 -32.02 2.59
CA LYS A 533 -25.04 -33.01 3.67
C LYS A 533 -23.90 -34.01 3.48
N SER A 534 -23.68 -34.48 2.25
CA SER A 534 -22.59 -35.40 1.94
C SER A 534 -21.22 -34.78 2.23
N ILE A 535 -21.04 -33.49 1.92
CA ILE A 535 -19.81 -32.73 2.24
C ILE A 535 -19.67 -32.52 3.75
N ASP A 536 -20.77 -32.18 4.46
CA ASP A 536 -20.76 -32.05 5.92
C ASP A 536 -20.34 -33.35 6.60
N ASP A 537 -20.89 -34.50 6.19
CA ASP A 537 -20.55 -35.80 6.76
C ASP A 537 -19.09 -36.21 6.47
N LEU A 538 -18.58 -35.91 5.28
CA LEU A 538 -17.16 -36.10 4.96
C LEU A 538 -16.26 -35.17 5.78
N SER A 539 -16.68 -33.92 6.02
CA SER A 539 -15.91 -32.97 6.82
C SER A 539 -15.78 -33.39 8.28
N LYS A 540 -16.81 -34.03 8.85
CA LYS A 540 -16.75 -34.59 10.21
C LYS A 540 -15.71 -35.71 10.31
N LYS A 541 -15.48 -36.43 9.22
CA LYS A 541 -14.55 -37.58 9.17
C LYS A 541 -13.12 -37.18 8.81
N PHE A 542 -12.94 -36.21 7.91
CA PHE A 542 -11.63 -35.84 7.34
C PHE A 542 -11.16 -34.43 7.73
N GLY A 543 -11.95 -33.70 8.52
CA GLY A 543 -11.62 -32.36 9.00
C GLY A 543 -12.06 -31.24 8.05
N SER A 544 -11.56 -30.03 8.30
CA SER A 544 -11.95 -28.82 7.58
C SER A 544 -11.33 -28.68 6.19
N VAL A 545 -10.32 -29.48 5.84
CA VAL A 545 -9.68 -29.49 4.52
C VAL A 545 -9.44 -30.94 4.12
N PHE A 546 -10.09 -31.39 3.06
CA PHE A 546 -9.98 -32.77 2.57
C PHE A 546 -10.09 -32.82 1.04
N THR A 547 -9.55 -33.88 0.44
CA THR A 547 -9.59 -34.08 -1.02
C THR A 547 -10.71 -35.04 -1.39
N ILE A 548 -11.52 -34.66 -2.38
CA ILE A 548 -12.44 -35.57 -3.08
C ILE A 548 -12.07 -35.62 -4.57
N TYR A 549 -12.46 -36.68 -5.26
CA TYR A 549 -12.30 -36.84 -6.69
C TYR A 549 -13.67 -36.77 -7.36
N LEU A 550 -13.85 -35.78 -8.21
CA LEU A 550 -15.03 -35.65 -9.05
C LEU A 550 -14.68 -36.24 -10.43
N GLY A 551 -15.02 -37.51 -10.62
CA GLY A 551 -14.51 -38.30 -11.74
C GLY A 551 -12.98 -38.49 -11.62
N PRO A 552 -12.18 -38.25 -12.67
CA PRO A 552 -10.72 -38.33 -12.60
C PRO A 552 -10.07 -37.10 -11.96
N ARG A 553 -10.82 -36.02 -11.68
CA ARG A 553 -10.25 -34.74 -11.24
C ARG A 553 -10.23 -34.63 -9.71
N PRO A 554 -9.05 -34.42 -9.09
CA PRO A 554 -8.98 -34.09 -7.67
C PRO A 554 -9.58 -32.69 -7.42
N SER A 555 -10.33 -32.56 -6.34
CA SER A 555 -10.97 -31.34 -5.87
C SER A 555 -10.77 -31.23 -4.36
N VAL A 556 -10.16 -30.12 -3.92
CA VAL A 556 -9.97 -29.85 -2.49
C VAL A 556 -11.22 -29.15 -1.97
N VAL A 557 -11.80 -29.69 -0.91
CA VAL A 557 -12.96 -29.13 -0.23
C VAL A 557 -12.48 -28.35 0.99
N LEU A 558 -12.88 -27.07 1.06
CA LEU A 558 -12.66 -26.21 2.22
C LEU A 558 -13.97 -26.10 2.99
N TYR A 559 -14.01 -26.68 4.18
CA TYR A 559 -15.22 -26.76 5.00
C TYR A 559 -15.08 -25.97 6.30
N GLY A 560 -16.05 -25.09 6.56
CA GLY A 560 -16.12 -24.29 7.78
C GLY A 560 -15.43 -22.92 7.68
N TYR A 561 -15.82 -22.00 8.57
CA TYR A 561 -15.42 -20.58 8.50
C TYR A 561 -13.91 -20.36 8.47
N LYS A 562 -13.14 -21.06 9.32
CA LYS A 562 -11.68 -20.86 9.41
C LYS A 562 -10.99 -21.19 8.09
N ALA A 563 -11.23 -22.38 7.54
CA ALA A 563 -10.60 -22.84 6.30
C ALA A 563 -11.03 -21.98 5.09
N VAL A 564 -12.31 -21.63 5.00
CA VAL A 564 -12.83 -20.80 3.91
C VAL A 564 -12.32 -19.36 4.01
N LYS A 565 -12.29 -18.76 5.21
CA LYS A 565 -11.73 -17.41 5.43
C LYS A 565 -10.23 -17.40 5.13
N GLU A 566 -9.50 -18.41 5.60
CA GLU A 566 -8.08 -18.51 5.35
C GLU A 566 -7.78 -18.53 3.85
N ALA A 567 -8.47 -19.37 3.08
CA ALA A 567 -8.25 -19.46 1.64
C ALA A 567 -8.78 -18.25 0.86
N LEU A 568 -10.04 -17.86 1.07
CA LEU A 568 -10.71 -16.87 0.22
C LEU A 568 -10.52 -15.41 0.67
N VAL A 569 -10.10 -15.18 1.91
CA VAL A 569 -9.85 -13.84 2.47
C VAL A 569 -8.38 -13.65 2.79
N ASP A 570 -7.80 -14.51 3.63
CA ASP A 570 -6.42 -14.34 4.11
C ASP A 570 -5.38 -14.71 3.03
N GLN A 571 -5.75 -15.56 2.07
CA GLN A 571 -4.94 -15.99 0.91
C GLN A 571 -5.64 -15.66 -0.42
N ALA A 572 -6.45 -14.61 -0.47
CA ALA A 572 -7.31 -14.28 -1.60
C ALA A 572 -6.57 -14.20 -2.95
N ASP A 573 -5.30 -13.78 -2.97
CA ASP A 573 -4.50 -13.70 -4.20
C ASP A 573 -4.18 -15.10 -4.77
N SER A 574 -3.86 -16.07 -3.91
CA SER A 574 -3.61 -17.48 -4.28
C SER A 574 -4.88 -18.23 -4.71
N PHE A 575 -6.04 -17.87 -4.14
CA PHE A 575 -7.34 -18.48 -4.45
C PHE A 575 -8.23 -17.58 -5.34
N SER A 576 -7.64 -16.57 -5.98
CA SER A 576 -8.37 -15.62 -6.84
C SER A 576 -8.90 -16.25 -8.12
N GLY A 577 -8.23 -17.32 -8.58
CA GLY A 577 -8.61 -18.07 -9.77
C GLY A 577 -9.96 -18.77 -9.64
N ARG A 578 -10.73 -18.77 -10.73
CA ARG A 578 -11.96 -19.54 -10.91
C ARG A 578 -11.61 -20.91 -11.46
N GLY A 579 -12.07 -21.96 -10.78
CA GLY A 579 -11.97 -23.34 -11.27
C GLY A 579 -12.66 -23.51 -12.62
N GLN A 580 -12.27 -24.54 -13.37
CA GLN A 580 -12.90 -24.84 -14.66
C GLN A 580 -14.28 -25.46 -14.43
N PHE A 581 -15.32 -24.80 -14.94
CA PHE A 581 -16.68 -25.32 -15.00
C PHE A 581 -17.03 -25.63 -16.46
N PRO A 582 -16.86 -26.88 -16.94
CA PRO A 582 -16.99 -27.21 -18.36
C PRO A 582 -18.32 -26.79 -19.00
N ALA A 583 -19.45 -26.92 -18.27
CA ALA A 583 -20.76 -26.49 -18.77
C ALA A 583 -20.78 -24.98 -19.06
N VAL A 584 -20.19 -24.17 -18.17
CA VAL A 584 -20.13 -22.71 -18.29
C VAL A 584 -19.09 -22.28 -19.32
N GLN A 585 -17.94 -22.95 -19.35
CA GLN A 585 -16.85 -22.65 -20.27
C GLN A 585 -17.27 -22.83 -21.73
N ARG A 586 -18.16 -23.80 -22.03
CA ARG A 586 -18.64 -24.06 -23.39
C ARG A 586 -19.34 -22.87 -24.03
N PHE A 587 -20.20 -22.15 -23.30
CA PHE A 587 -20.92 -20.99 -23.85
C PHE A 587 -20.25 -19.65 -23.55
N THR A 588 -19.45 -19.54 -22.48
CA THR A 588 -18.73 -18.28 -22.17
C THR A 588 -17.42 -18.15 -22.94
N GLN A 589 -16.77 -19.27 -23.30
CA GLN A 589 -15.42 -19.28 -23.89
C GLN A 589 -14.39 -18.43 -23.11
N GLY A 590 -14.58 -18.28 -21.80
CA GLY A 590 -13.75 -17.44 -20.94
C GLY A 590 -13.99 -15.92 -21.06
N ASN A 591 -15.08 -15.49 -21.71
CA ASN A 591 -15.56 -14.11 -21.75
C ASN A 591 -16.53 -13.83 -20.58
N GLY A 592 -16.68 -12.55 -20.22
CA GLY A 592 -17.49 -12.09 -19.09
C GLY A 592 -16.69 -11.89 -17.80
N ILE A 593 -17.38 -11.56 -16.71
CA ILE A 593 -16.77 -11.18 -15.42
C ILE A 593 -16.87 -12.26 -14.34
N ALA A 594 -17.80 -13.21 -14.47
CA ALA A 594 -18.08 -14.19 -13.41
C ALA A 594 -17.08 -15.35 -13.41
N PHE A 595 -16.73 -15.86 -14.60
CA PHE A 595 -15.93 -17.07 -14.80
C PHE A 595 -14.63 -16.85 -15.60
N SER A 596 -14.27 -15.59 -15.88
CA SER A 596 -12.97 -15.26 -16.46
C SER A 596 -11.85 -15.31 -15.41
N ASN A 597 -10.61 -15.41 -15.87
CA ASN A 597 -9.41 -15.52 -15.03
C ASN A 597 -8.32 -14.53 -15.47
N GLY A 598 -7.33 -14.32 -14.60
CA GLY A 598 -6.12 -13.56 -14.90
C GLY A 598 -6.39 -12.09 -15.23
N GLU A 599 -5.60 -11.53 -16.15
CA GLU A 599 -5.65 -10.11 -16.49
C GLU A 599 -6.99 -9.69 -17.12
N LYS A 600 -7.60 -10.57 -17.93
CA LYS A 600 -8.92 -10.33 -18.53
C LYS A 600 -9.97 -10.07 -17.45
N TRP A 601 -10.01 -10.91 -16.41
CA TRP A 601 -10.92 -10.73 -15.29
C TRP A 601 -10.64 -9.45 -14.52
N LYS A 602 -9.38 -9.15 -14.20
CA LYS A 602 -8.99 -7.94 -13.46
C LYS A 602 -9.46 -6.66 -14.15
N VAL A 603 -9.22 -6.56 -15.45
CA VAL A 603 -9.61 -5.39 -16.27
C VAL A 603 -11.14 -5.25 -16.32
N LEU A 604 -11.86 -6.32 -16.68
CA LEU A 604 -13.32 -6.28 -16.82
C LEU A 604 -14.03 -6.05 -15.49
N ARG A 605 -13.54 -6.66 -14.40
CA ARG A 605 -14.08 -6.46 -13.06
C ARG A 605 -13.88 -5.02 -12.58
N ARG A 606 -12.69 -4.45 -12.78
CA ARG A 606 -12.40 -3.06 -12.40
C ARG A 606 -13.30 -2.09 -13.17
N PHE A 607 -13.45 -2.32 -14.48
CA PHE A 607 -14.35 -1.56 -15.32
C PHE A 607 -15.80 -1.65 -14.82
N ALA A 608 -16.35 -2.86 -14.70
CA ALA A 608 -17.74 -3.08 -14.29
C ALA A 608 -18.04 -2.47 -12.90
N LEU A 609 -17.18 -2.69 -11.90
CA LEU A 609 -17.37 -2.12 -10.55
C LEU A 609 -17.34 -0.59 -10.54
N THR A 610 -16.46 0.02 -11.35
CA THR A 610 -16.38 1.47 -11.48
C THR A 610 -17.67 2.01 -12.11
N THR A 611 -18.12 1.39 -13.19
CA THR A 611 -19.34 1.79 -13.91
C THR A 611 -20.60 1.62 -13.06
N LEU A 612 -20.76 0.47 -12.38
CA LEU A 612 -21.88 0.23 -11.46
C LEU A 612 -21.93 1.31 -10.37
N ARG A 613 -20.77 1.65 -9.77
CA ARG A 613 -20.69 2.70 -8.75
C ARG A 613 -21.01 4.09 -9.31
N ASN A 614 -20.65 4.38 -10.55
CA ASN A 614 -20.97 5.64 -11.22
C ASN A 614 -22.49 5.78 -11.39
N PHE A 615 -23.18 4.72 -11.85
CA PHE A 615 -24.64 4.66 -11.97
C PHE A 615 -25.40 4.47 -10.65
N GLY A 616 -24.69 4.62 -9.52
CA GLY A 616 -25.33 4.73 -8.21
C GLY A 616 -25.38 3.45 -7.39
N MET A 617 -24.77 2.35 -7.83
CA MET A 617 -24.68 1.14 -7.03
C MET A 617 -23.94 1.45 -5.72
N GLY A 618 -24.61 1.20 -4.58
CA GLY A 618 -24.12 1.59 -3.25
C GLY A 618 -24.27 3.08 -2.90
N LYS A 619 -25.08 3.83 -3.66
CA LYS A 619 -25.47 5.23 -3.38
C LYS A 619 -27.00 5.34 -3.25
N LYS A 620 -27.47 6.47 -2.70
CA LYS A 620 -28.90 6.77 -2.48
C LYS A 620 -29.76 6.71 -3.75
N SER A 621 -29.20 7.03 -4.92
CA SER A 621 -29.93 7.01 -6.19
C SER A 621 -30.42 5.61 -6.61
N VAL A 622 -29.73 4.53 -6.23
CA VAL A 622 -30.23 3.16 -6.48
C VAL A 622 -31.26 2.74 -5.43
N GLU A 623 -31.15 3.25 -4.20
CA GLU A 623 -32.16 3.02 -3.16
C GLU A 623 -33.54 3.53 -3.62
N GLU A 624 -33.59 4.70 -4.26
CA GLU A 624 -34.83 5.28 -4.84
C GLU A 624 -35.42 4.37 -5.92
N ARG A 625 -34.60 3.78 -6.80
CA ARG A 625 -35.05 2.81 -7.83
C ARG A 625 -35.57 1.51 -7.23
N ILE A 626 -34.92 1.01 -6.18
CA ILE A 626 -35.38 -0.19 -5.46
C ILE A 626 -36.72 0.11 -4.78
N GLN A 627 -36.86 1.28 -4.15
CA GLN A 627 -38.13 1.70 -3.57
C GLN A 627 -39.22 1.78 -4.63
N GLU A 628 -38.93 2.36 -5.79
CA GLU A 628 -39.85 2.41 -6.93
C GLU A 628 -40.29 0.99 -7.36
N GLU A 629 -39.36 0.07 -7.57
CA GLU A 629 -39.71 -1.33 -7.92
C GLU A 629 -40.50 -2.04 -6.81
N ALA A 630 -40.22 -1.73 -5.54
CA ALA A 630 -41.02 -2.24 -4.44
C ALA A 630 -42.50 -1.81 -4.55
N HIS A 631 -42.76 -0.56 -4.95
CA HIS A 631 -44.12 -0.06 -5.16
C HIS A 631 -44.82 -0.79 -6.31
N PHE A 632 -44.12 -1.04 -7.43
CA PHE A 632 -44.65 -1.82 -8.54
C PHE A 632 -44.98 -3.25 -8.13
N LEU A 633 -44.06 -3.92 -7.43
CA LEU A 633 -44.29 -5.27 -6.92
C LEU A 633 -45.50 -5.33 -5.98
N LEU A 634 -45.63 -4.38 -5.04
CA LEU A 634 -46.78 -4.32 -4.13
C LEU A 634 -48.10 -4.10 -4.87
N LYS A 635 -48.09 -3.26 -5.92
CA LYS A 635 -49.26 -3.06 -6.78
C LYS A 635 -49.70 -4.36 -7.44
N GLU A 636 -48.75 -5.13 -7.98
CA GLU A 636 -49.04 -6.42 -8.61
C GLU A 636 -49.48 -7.49 -7.59
N LEU A 637 -48.84 -7.55 -6.43
CA LEU A 637 -49.26 -8.46 -5.35
C LEU A 637 -50.68 -8.18 -4.88
N ARG A 638 -51.10 -6.92 -4.82
CA ARG A 638 -52.49 -6.55 -4.46
C ARG A 638 -53.51 -7.02 -5.50
N LYS A 639 -53.14 -7.14 -6.79
CA LYS A 639 -54.03 -7.68 -7.84
C LYS A 639 -54.40 -9.14 -7.62
N THR A 640 -53.61 -9.90 -6.86
CA THR A 640 -53.88 -11.32 -6.56
C THR A 640 -55.14 -11.52 -5.71
N LYS A 641 -55.67 -10.48 -5.06
CA LYS A 641 -56.89 -10.52 -4.24
C LYS A 641 -56.90 -11.66 -3.20
N GLN A 642 -55.73 -11.94 -2.60
CA GLN A 642 -55.53 -13.01 -1.60
C GLN A 642 -55.71 -14.45 -2.14
N ILE A 643 -55.71 -14.63 -3.46
CA ILE A 643 -55.71 -15.95 -4.09
C ILE A 643 -54.28 -16.51 -4.08
N PRO A 644 -54.06 -17.82 -3.82
CA PRO A 644 -52.74 -18.43 -3.93
C PRO A 644 -52.12 -18.21 -5.32
N PHE A 645 -50.83 -17.87 -5.36
CA PHE A 645 -50.08 -17.61 -6.60
C PHE A 645 -48.64 -18.10 -6.47
N ASP A 646 -47.97 -18.30 -7.62
CA ASP A 646 -46.54 -18.58 -7.66
C ASP A 646 -45.73 -17.27 -7.61
N PRO A 647 -44.91 -17.03 -6.56
CA PRO A 647 -44.14 -15.80 -6.44
C PRO A 647 -42.93 -15.71 -7.39
N THR A 648 -42.60 -16.78 -8.11
CA THR A 648 -41.37 -16.88 -8.94
C THR A 648 -41.18 -15.69 -9.85
N PHE A 649 -42.13 -15.44 -10.75
CA PHE A 649 -42.01 -14.34 -11.71
C PHE A 649 -42.36 -12.97 -11.10
N PHE A 650 -43.16 -12.89 -10.03
CA PHE A 650 -43.39 -11.62 -9.33
C PHE A 650 -42.09 -11.04 -8.77
N LEU A 651 -41.33 -11.88 -8.05
CA LEU A 651 -40.08 -11.44 -7.43
C LEU A 651 -38.97 -11.26 -8.46
N SER A 652 -38.86 -12.15 -9.45
CA SER A 652 -37.85 -12.00 -10.50
C SER A 652 -38.04 -10.70 -11.28
N ARG A 653 -39.27 -10.32 -11.70
CA ARG A 653 -39.52 -9.07 -12.43
C ARG A 653 -39.04 -7.82 -11.69
N ALA A 654 -39.41 -7.69 -10.42
CA ALA A 654 -39.05 -6.53 -9.60
C ALA A 654 -37.54 -6.38 -9.45
N VAL A 655 -36.87 -7.48 -9.11
CA VAL A 655 -35.43 -7.51 -8.90
C VAL A 655 -34.67 -7.29 -10.21
N SER A 656 -35.11 -7.91 -11.31
CA SER A 656 -34.51 -7.74 -12.62
C SER A 656 -34.58 -6.31 -13.11
N ASN A 657 -35.67 -5.59 -12.88
CA ASN A 657 -35.80 -4.20 -13.31
C ASN A 657 -34.82 -3.25 -12.60
N VAL A 658 -34.46 -3.54 -11.34
CA VAL A 658 -33.39 -2.80 -10.66
C VAL A 658 -32.07 -2.90 -11.44
N ILE A 659 -31.67 -4.12 -11.82
CA ILE A 659 -30.42 -4.33 -12.57
C ILE A 659 -30.53 -3.88 -14.04
N CYS A 660 -31.70 -4.03 -14.68
CA CYS A 660 -31.96 -3.51 -16.03
C CYS A 660 -31.74 -2.00 -16.11
N SER A 661 -32.20 -1.25 -15.12
CA SER A 661 -32.04 0.21 -15.09
C SER A 661 -30.57 0.66 -15.05
N ILE A 662 -29.65 -0.22 -14.66
CA ILE A 662 -28.21 0.04 -14.57
C ILE A 662 -27.47 -0.52 -15.79
N VAL A 663 -27.89 -1.69 -16.28
CA VAL A 663 -27.23 -2.41 -17.37
C VAL A 663 -27.72 -1.95 -18.75
N PHE A 664 -29.04 -1.77 -18.91
CA PHE A 664 -29.71 -1.37 -20.15
C PHE A 664 -30.19 0.09 -20.12
N GLY A 665 -30.08 0.77 -18.98
CA GLY A 665 -30.57 2.15 -18.83
C GLY A 665 -32.10 2.28 -18.84
N SER A 666 -32.83 1.17 -18.89
CA SER A 666 -34.29 1.12 -19.02
C SER A 666 -34.92 0.12 -18.06
N ARG A 667 -36.22 0.32 -17.80
CA ARG A 667 -37.10 -0.58 -17.05
C ARG A 667 -38.03 -1.26 -18.06
N PHE A 668 -38.26 -2.56 -17.88
CA PHE A 668 -39.25 -3.30 -18.68
C PHE A 668 -40.60 -3.34 -17.98
N ASP A 669 -41.68 -3.38 -18.76
CA ASP A 669 -43.00 -3.64 -18.20
C ASP A 669 -43.06 -5.05 -17.61
N TYR A 670 -43.88 -5.25 -16.58
CA TYR A 670 -44.09 -6.57 -15.97
C TYR A 670 -44.89 -7.51 -16.87
N GLU A 671 -45.55 -6.98 -17.90
CA GLU A 671 -46.31 -7.68 -18.93
C GLU A 671 -45.52 -7.84 -20.25
N ASP A 672 -44.29 -7.34 -20.33
CA ASP A 672 -43.44 -7.44 -21.51
C ASP A 672 -43.08 -8.92 -21.82
N GLU A 673 -43.54 -9.43 -22.97
CA GLU A 673 -43.37 -10.83 -23.35
C GLU A 673 -41.91 -11.22 -23.63
N GLU A 674 -41.10 -10.31 -24.19
CA GLU A 674 -39.68 -10.57 -24.45
C GLU A 674 -38.92 -10.65 -23.12
N PHE A 675 -39.18 -9.71 -22.22
CA PHE A 675 -38.59 -9.71 -20.89
C PHE A 675 -38.96 -10.96 -20.09
N LEU A 676 -40.25 -11.35 -20.10
CA LEU A 676 -40.71 -12.59 -19.45
C LEU A 676 -40.05 -13.83 -20.05
N THR A 677 -39.88 -13.87 -21.37
CA THR A 677 -39.17 -14.95 -22.06
C THR A 677 -37.72 -15.04 -21.60
N LEU A 678 -37.03 -13.90 -21.49
CA LEU A 678 -35.65 -13.84 -21.00
C LEU A 678 -35.53 -14.37 -19.55
N LEU A 679 -36.45 -13.97 -18.67
CA LEU A 679 -36.49 -14.47 -17.29
C LEU A 679 -36.76 -15.98 -17.23
N GLY A 680 -37.65 -16.49 -18.10
CA GLY A 680 -37.93 -17.92 -18.21
C GLY A 680 -36.70 -18.74 -18.62
N LEU A 681 -35.95 -18.26 -19.61
CA LEU A 681 -34.71 -18.90 -20.08
C LEU A 681 -33.63 -18.94 -18.97
N ILE A 682 -33.51 -17.86 -18.18
CA ILE A 682 -32.58 -17.78 -17.05
C ILE A 682 -32.93 -18.79 -15.96
N ASN A 683 -34.19 -18.84 -15.56
CA ASN A 683 -34.65 -19.77 -14.53
C ASN A 683 -34.49 -21.24 -14.97
N ASP A 684 -34.87 -21.59 -16.21
CA ASP A 684 -34.67 -22.94 -16.76
C ASP A 684 -33.18 -23.34 -16.77
N ASN A 685 -32.30 -22.43 -17.19
CA ASN A 685 -30.86 -22.68 -17.16
C ASN A 685 -30.29 -22.82 -15.74
N PHE A 686 -30.76 -22.01 -14.78
CA PHE A 686 -30.34 -22.12 -13.38
C PHE A 686 -30.75 -23.47 -12.78
N GLN A 687 -31.97 -23.95 -13.08
CA GLN A 687 -32.44 -25.26 -12.64
C GLN A 687 -31.65 -26.40 -13.29
N LEU A 688 -31.40 -26.34 -14.60
CA LEU A 688 -30.65 -27.36 -15.32
C LEU A 688 -29.19 -27.43 -14.88
N LEU A 689 -28.53 -26.28 -14.69
CA LEU A 689 -27.15 -26.23 -14.16
C LEU A 689 -27.05 -26.77 -12.74
N SER A 690 -28.08 -26.55 -11.92
CA SER A 690 -28.17 -27.06 -10.54
C SER A 690 -28.64 -28.51 -10.44
N SER A 691 -29.08 -29.12 -11.56
CA SER A 691 -29.57 -30.49 -11.59
C SER A 691 -28.43 -31.53 -11.64
N GLY A 692 -28.80 -32.80 -11.46
CA GLY A 692 -27.87 -33.91 -11.67
C GLY A 692 -27.25 -33.91 -13.07
N TRP A 693 -27.99 -33.51 -14.12
CA TRP A 693 -27.48 -33.40 -15.48
C TRP A 693 -26.37 -32.35 -15.62
N GLY A 694 -26.53 -31.18 -14.99
CA GLY A 694 -25.50 -30.13 -14.95
C GLY A 694 -24.25 -30.59 -14.19
N THR A 695 -24.45 -31.29 -13.07
CA THR A 695 -23.34 -31.89 -12.30
C THR A 695 -22.58 -32.92 -13.12
N PHE A 696 -23.26 -33.87 -13.77
CA PHE A 696 -22.62 -34.88 -14.63
C PHE A 696 -21.83 -34.25 -15.78
N TYR A 697 -22.37 -33.19 -16.40
CA TYR A 697 -21.66 -32.47 -17.45
C TYR A 697 -20.33 -31.89 -16.96
N ASN A 698 -20.29 -31.31 -15.76
CA ASN A 698 -19.06 -30.74 -15.21
C ASN A 698 -18.00 -31.80 -14.85
N ILE A 699 -18.43 -33.04 -14.58
CA ILE A 699 -17.54 -34.15 -14.24
C ILE A 699 -17.02 -34.87 -15.49
N PHE A 700 -17.90 -35.17 -16.45
CA PHE A 700 -17.59 -35.93 -17.67
C PHE A 700 -17.95 -35.15 -18.96
N PRO A 701 -17.34 -33.99 -19.21
CA PRO A 701 -17.72 -33.13 -20.33
C PRO A 701 -17.57 -33.81 -21.69
N GLU A 702 -16.49 -34.55 -21.93
CA GLU A 702 -16.24 -35.24 -23.21
C GLU A 702 -17.33 -36.25 -23.57
N VAL A 703 -17.82 -37.01 -22.59
CA VAL A 703 -18.90 -37.98 -22.80
C VAL A 703 -20.23 -37.25 -22.96
N MET A 704 -20.49 -36.28 -22.10
CA MET A 704 -21.76 -35.54 -22.07
C MET A 704 -21.98 -34.65 -23.29
N ASN A 705 -20.91 -34.28 -24.01
CA ASN A 705 -20.99 -33.59 -25.30
C ASN A 705 -21.70 -34.41 -26.38
N HIS A 706 -21.62 -35.74 -26.33
CA HIS A 706 -22.18 -36.64 -27.34
C HIS A 706 -23.50 -37.29 -26.92
N LEU A 707 -23.86 -37.22 -25.63
CA LEU A 707 -25.08 -37.84 -25.11
C LEU A 707 -26.32 -36.96 -25.35
N PRO A 708 -27.44 -37.53 -25.84
CA PRO A 708 -28.71 -36.84 -25.88
C PRO A 708 -29.25 -36.66 -24.45
N GLY A 709 -29.84 -35.49 -24.16
CA GLY A 709 -30.34 -35.19 -22.82
C GLY A 709 -30.78 -33.74 -22.61
N PRO A 710 -31.41 -33.45 -21.46
CA PRO A 710 -31.92 -32.11 -21.14
C PRO A 710 -30.81 -31.07 -20.96
N HIS A 711 -29.57 -31.47 -20.64
CA HIS A 711 -28.42 -30.55 -20.51
C HIS A 711 -28.13 -29.77 -21.80
N ASN A 712 -28.42 -30.34 -22.98
CA ASN A 712 -28.24 -29.64 -24.26
C ASN A 712 -29.17 -28.42 -24.40
N ARG A 713 -30.23 -28.34 -23.60
CA ARG A 713 -31.11 -27.17 -23.54
C ARG A 713 -30.42 -25.94 -22.96
N ILE A 714 -29.45 -26.12 -22.04
CA ILE A 714 -28.66 -25.03 -21.47
C ILE A 714 -28.06 -24.18 -22.58
N PHE A 715 -27.38 -24.82 -23.54
CA PHE A 715 -26.72 -24.15 -24.66
C PHE A 715 -27.72 -23.49 -25.61
N ARG A 716 -28.85 -24.16 -25.93
CA ARG A 716 -29.90 -23.59 -26.79
C ARG A 716 -30.54 -22.34 -26.16
N ASN A 717 -30.81 -22.38 -24.86
CA ASN A 717 -31.33 -21.23 -24.13
C ASN A 717 -30.30 -20.09 -24.08
N PHE A 718 -29.02 -20.40 -23.87
CA PHE A 718 -27.96 -19.39 -23.91
C PHE A 718 -27.83 -18.70 -25.26
N GLU A 719 -27.93 -19.44 -26.37
CA GLU A 719 -27.93 -18.83 -27.71
C GLU A 719 -29.13 -17.91 -27.92
N LYS A 720 -30.33 -18.30 -27.47
CA LYS A 720 -31.51 -17.41 -27.51
C LYS A 720 -31.30 -16.13 -26.71
N MET A 721 -30.80 -16.24 -25.48
CA MET A 721 -30.49 -15.07 -24.65
C MET A 721 -29.42 -14.18 -25.29
N LYS A 722 -28.40 -14.78 -25.92
CA LYS A 722 -27.34 -14.06 -26.64
C LYS A 722 -27.94 -13.21 -27.78
N LEU A 723 -28.85 -13.77 -28.57
CA LEU A 723 -29.53 -13.07 -29.66
C LEU A 723 -30.37 -11.90 -29.15
N MET A 724 -31.12 -12.07 -28.05
CA MET A 724 -31.93 -10.98 -27.47
C MET A 724 -31.06 -9.83 -26.97
N ILE A 725 -29.95 -10.13 -26.28
CA ILE A 725 -29.00 -9.11 -25.82
C ILE A 725 -28.31 -8.42 -27.00
N GLN A 726 -28.03 -9.14 -28.09
CA GLN A 726 -27.47 -8.55 -29.32
C GLN A 726 -28.41 -7.50 -29.95
N GLU A 727 -29.72 -7.72 -29.92
CA GLU A 727 -30.67 -6.73 -30.43
C GLU A 727 -30.69 -5.45 -29.58
N ILE A 728 -30.67 -5.59 -28.25
CA ILE A 728 -30.53 -4.44 -27.33
C ILE A 728 -29.22 -3.70 -27.60
N LEU A 729 -28.11 -4.42 -27.77
CA LEU A 729 -26.79 -3.84 -28.08
C LEU A 729 -26.81 -3.03 -29.37
N LYS A 730 -27.51 -3.50 -30.41
CA LYS A 730 -27.64 -2.80 -31.67
C LYS A 730 -28.38 -1.47 -31.51
N SER A 731 -29.51 -1.48 -30.78
CA SER A 731 -30.24 -0.25 -30.45
C SER A 731 -29.38 0.77 -29.69
N HIS A 732 -28.53 0.31 -28.75
CA HIS A 732 -27.59 1.19 -28.06
C HIS A 732 -26.51 1.75 -28.98
N GLN A 733 -26.00 0.96 -29.93
CA GLN A 733 -25.02 1.44 -30.91
C GLN A 733 -25.60 2.53 -31.81
N GLU A 734 -26.86 2.41 -32.23
CA GLU A 734 -27.56 3.40 -33.06
C GLU A 734 -27.83 4.72 -32.32
N THR A 735 -28.01 4.65 -30.99
CA THR A 735 -28.37 5.80 -30.14
C THR A 735 -27.22 6.32 -29.27
N LEU A 736 -25.99 5.83 -29.48
CA LEU A 736 -24.85 6.09 -28.61
C LEU A 736 -24.39 7.55 -28.66
N GLN A 737 -24.33 8.20 -27.50
CA GLN A 737 -23.71 9.51 -27.31
C GLN A 737 -22.42 9.38 -26.48
N PRO A 738 -21.22 9.51 -27.08
CA PRO A 738 -19.95 9.23 -26.38
C PRO A 738 -19.68 10.08 -25.13
N ASP A 739 -20.21 11.30 -25.10
CA ASP A 739 -20.02 12.26 -23.99
C ASP A 739 -21.03 12.07 -22.84
N CYS A 740 -22.10 11.30 -23.06
CA CYS A 740 -23.17 11.09 -22.08
C CYS A 740 -23.64 9.63 -22.08
N PRO A 741 -22.83 8.68 -21.57
CA PRO A 741 -23.23 7.27 -21.53
C PRO A 741 -24.38 7.07 -20.54
N ARG A 742 -25.44 6.40 -20.99
CA ARG A 742 -26.69 6.21 -20.21
C ARG A 742 -26.61 5.07 -19.19
N ASP A 743 -25.78 4.07 -19.48
CA ASP A 743 -25.71 2.80 -18.73
C ASP A 743 -24.37 2.08 -18.96
N LEU A 744 -24.29 0.85 -18.45
CA LEU A 744 -23.12 -0.02 -18.61
C LEU A 744 -22.78 -0.33 -20.07
N ILE A 745 -23.79 -0.61 -20.91
CA ILE A 745 -23.57 -0.96 -22.32
C ILE A 745 -22.93 0.22 -23.04
N ASP A 746 -23.48 1.43 -22.88
CA ASP A 746 -22.92 2.65 -23.48
C ASP A 746 -21.47 2.88 -23.03
N CYS A 747 -21.19 2.75 -21.72
CA CYS A 747 -19.83 2.88 -21.20
C CYS A 747 -18.87 1.85 -21.82
N PHE A 748 -19.34 0.61 -22.03
CA PHE A 748 -18.52 -0.45 -22.62
C PHE A 748 -18.28 -0.20 -24.11
N LEU A 749 -19.30 0.25 -24.85
CA LEU A 749 -19.18 0.63 -26.26
C LEU A 749 -18.20 1.79 -26.45
N VAL A 750 -18.29 2.84 -25.62
CA VAL A 750 -17.31 3.96 -25.63
C VAL A 750 -15.90 3.47 -25.34
N LYS A 751 -15.73 2.53 -24.41
CA LYS A 751 -14.43 1.93 -24.09
C LYS A 751 -13.88 1.10 -25.25
N MET A 752 -14.75 0.34 -25.93
CA MET A 752 -14.40 -0.41 -27.15
C MET A 752 -13.97 0.52 -28.29
N GLN A 753 -14.64 1.67 -28.48
CA GLN A 753 -14.24 2.67 -29.48
C GLN A 753 -12.87 3.27 -29.17
N LYS A 754 -12.60 3.62 -27.91
CA LYS A 754 -11.30 4.16 -27.47
C LYS A 754 -10.13 3.19 -27.62
N GLU A 755 -10.40 1.88 -27.58
CA GLU A 755 -9.37 0.83 -27.66
C GLU A 755 -9.37 0.08 -28.99
N LYS A 756 -10.04 0.61 -30.03
CA LYS A 756 -10.23 -0.08 -31.31
C LYS A 756 -8.91 -0.46 -32.01
N GLU A 757 -7.86 0.34 -31.83
CA GLU A 757 -6.54 0.09 -32.41
C GLU A 757 -5.62 -0.78 -31.52
N ASN A 758 -6.08 -1.19 -30.33
CA ASN A 758 -5.29 -2.03 -29.43
C ASN A 758 -5.58 -3.52 -29.66
N PRO A 759 -4.67 -4.29 -30.30
CA PRO A 759 -4.89 -5.71 -30.59
C PRO A 759 -4.95 -6.60 -29.35
N VAL A 760 -4.52 -6.10 -28.19
CA VAL A 760 -4.52 -6.83 -26.91
C VAL A 760 -5.74 -6.50 -26.05
N SER A 761 -6.63 -5.59 -26.52
CA SER A 761 -7.80 -5.15 -25.75
C SER A 761 -8.68 -6.32 -25.32
N LYS A 762 -9.20 -6.21 -24.10
CA LYS A 762 -10.14 -7.17 -23.52
C LYS A 762 -11.59 -6.76 -23.76
N PHE A 763 -11.82 -5.60 -24.38
CA PHE A 763 -13.15 -5.06 -24.70
C PHE A 763 -13.51 -5.43 -26.14
N ASN A 764 -14.39 -6.40 -26.30
CA ASN A 764 -14.89 -6.86 -27.60
C ASN A 764 -16.38 -7.25 -27.49
N PRO A 765 -17.10 -7.42 -28.62
CA PRO A 765 -18.54 -7.70 -28.59
C PRO A 765 -18.94 -8.93 -27.76
N GLU A 766 -18.19 -10.03 -27.87
CA GLU A 766 -18.44 -11.25 -27.09
C GLU A 766 -18.28 -11.01 -25.59
N THR A 767 -17.29 -10.22 -25.20
CA THR A 767 -17.05 -9.88 -23.80
C THR A 767 -18.12 -8.96 -23.25
N LEU A 768 -18.63 -8.01 -24.06
CA LEU A 768 -19.75 -7.16 -23.71
C LEU A 768 -21.01 -8.00 -23.46
N ILE A 769 -21.40 -8.85 -24.42
CA ILE A 769 -22.59 -9.71 -24.28
C ILE A 769 -22.49 -10.58 -23.02
N MET A 770 -21.35 -11.25 -22.81
CA MET A 770 -21.17 -12.11 -21.65
C MET A 770 -21.13 -11.34 -20.32
N THR A 771 -20.58 -10.13 -20.31
CA THR A 771 -20.57 -9.28 -19.10
C THR A 771 -21.98 -8.82 -18.75
N THR A 772 -22.76 -8.39 -19.75
CA THR A 772 -24.18 -8.02 -19.60
C THR A 772 -24.99 -9.20 -19.05
N LEU A 773 -24.86 -10.39 -19.66
CA LEU A 773 -25.55 -11.60 -19.20
C LEU A 773 -25.13 -12.00 -17.77
N ASN A 774 -23.84 -11.89 -17.43
CA ASN A 774 -23.36 -12.20 -16.07
C ASN A 774 -23.98 -11.29 -15.01
N LEU A 775 -24.03 -9.98 -15.27
CA LEU A 775 -24.61 -9.01 -14.34
C LEU A 775 -26.13 -9.16 -14.24
N PHE A 776 -26.79 -9.36 -15.37
CA PHE A 776 -28.24 -9.56 -15.41
C PHE A 776 -28.66 -10.84 -14.68
N PHE A 777 -27.96 -11.96 -14.93
CA PHE A 777 -28.20 -13.24 -14.26
C PHE A 777 -27.94 -13.13 -12.74
N GLY A 778 -26.79 -12.56 -12.36
CA GLY A 778 -26.40 -12.40 -10.96
C GLY A 778 -27.39 -11.53 -10.18
N GLY A 779 -27.78 -10.38 -10.77
CA GLY A 779 -28.73 -9.46 -10.16
C GLY A 779 -30.16 -9.99 -10.09
N THR A 780 -30.56 -10.90 -10.99
CA THR A 780 -31.94 -11.41 -11.09
C THR A 780 -32.17 -12.66 -10.25
N GLU A 781 -31.61 -13.80 -10.66
CA GLU A 781 -32.11 -15.11 -10.21
C GLU A 781 -31.67 -15.43 -8.78
N THR A 782 -30.47 -14.99 -8.41
CA THR A 782 -29.91 -15.24 -7.07
C THR A 782 -30.69 -14.48 -5.99
N VAL A 783 -31.05 -13.22 -6.27
CA VAL A 783 -31.77 -12.35 -5.34
C VAL A 783 -33.23 -12.77 -5.27
N SER A 784 -33.90 -13.02 -6.41
CA SER A 784 -35.29 -13.46 -6.42
C SER A 784 -35.47 -14.83 -5.74
N THR A 785 -34.55 -15.78 -5.96
CA THR A 785 -34.52 -17.06 -5.25
C THR A 785 -34.39 -16.87 -3.74
N THR A 786 -33.52 -15.97 -3.30
CA THR A 786 -33.33 -15.75 -1.87
C THR A 786 -34.55 -15.11 -1.22
N MET A 787 -35.23 -14.18 -1.92
CA MET A 787 -36.51 -13.65 -1.47
C MET A 787 -37.59 -14.73 -1.36
N ARG A 788 -37.67 -15.66 -2.33
CA ARG A 788 -38.56 -16.83 -2.26
C ARG A 788 -38.30 -17.65 -0.99
N TYR A 789 -37.05 -18.00 -0.72
CA TYR A 789 -36.68 -18.73 0.50
C TYR A 789 -37.01 -17.95 1.77
N GLY A 790 -36.76 -16.64 1.80
CA GLY A 790 -37.12 -15.77 2.93
C GLY A 790 -38.61 -15.82 3.24
N ILE A 791 -39.46 -15.70 2.22
CA ILE A 791 -40.92 -15.83 2.37
C ILE A 791 -41.30 -17.24 2.83
N LEU A 792 -40.70 -18.28 2.24
CA LEU A 792 -40.98 -19.67 2.59
C LEU A 792 -40.63 -19.98 4.07
N ILE A 793 -39.51 -19.44 4.56
CA ILE A 793 -39.09 -19.55 5.96
C ILE A 793 -40.08 -18.81 6.87
N LEU A 794 -40.49 -17.59 6.51
CA LEU A 794 -41.49 -16.84 7.29
C LEU A 794 -42.87 -17.52 7.32
N MET A 795 -43.24 -18.25 6.26
CA MET A 795 -44.44 -19.08 6.24
C MET A 795 -44.30 -20.31 7.16
N LYS A 796 -43.11 -20.91 7.24
CA LYS A 796 -42.83 -22.08 8.08
C LYS A 796 -42.74 -21.75 9.58
N TYR A 797 -42.30 -20.55 9.93
CA TYR A 797 -42.11 -20.12 11.32
C TYR A 797 -42.97 -18.89 11.66
N PRO A 798 -44.29 -19.07 11.89
CA PRO A 798 -45.24 -17.98 12.12
C PRO A 798 -44.91 -17.14 13.37
N ASP A 799 -44.34 -17.73 14.42
CA ASP A 799 -43.96 -17.01 15.64
C ASP A 799 -42.88 -15.93 15.39
N ILE A 800 -41.98 -16.18 14.43
CA ILE A 800 -40.96 -15.22 14.00
C ILE A 800 -41.63 -14.09 13.20
N ARG A 801 -42.61 -14.42 12.37
CA ARG A 801 -43.42 -13.45 11.61
C ARG A 801 -44.18 -12.51 12.56
N GLU A 802 -44.79 -13.02 13.62
CA GLU A 802 -45.54 -12.23 14.60
C GLU A 802 -44.64 -11.33 15.45
N ARG A 803 -43.48 -11.84 15.92
CA ARG A 803 -42.50 -11.01 16.64
C ARG A 803 -41.93 -9.89 15.76
N ASN A 804 -41.67 -10.16 14.48
CA ASN A 804 -41.20 -9.15 13.54
C ASN A 804 -42.27 -8.09 13.27
N ALA A 805 -43.55 -8.48 13.17
CA ALA A 805 -44.66 -7.53 13.06
C ALA A 805 -44.77 -6.63 14.29
N HIS A 806 -44.60 -7.18 15.50
CA HIS A 806 -44.56 -6.41 16.75
C HIS A 806 -43.38 -5.42 16.82
N LEU A 807 -42.18 -5.82 16.36
CA LEU A 807 -40.99 -4.96 16.34
C LEU A 807 -41.14 -3.79 15.34
N LEU A 808 -41.75 -4.04 14.19
CA LEU A 808 -42.04 -3.02 13.18
C LEU A 808 -43.10 -2.01 13.68
N ASN A 809 -44.03 -2.45 14.50
CA ASN A 809 -45.09 -1.63 15.10
C ASN A 809 -44.70 -0.98 16.45
N SER A 810 -43.44 -1.10 16.86
CA SER A 810 -42.97 -0.54 18.13
C SER A 810 -42.65 0.96 18.04
N ASP A 811 -42.88 1.68 19.13
CA ASP A 811 -42.78 3.13 19.28
C ASP A 811 -41.38 3.71 18.97
N GLN A 812 -40.34 2.87 18.98
CA GLN A 812 -38.96 3.21 18.59
C GLN A 812 -38.76 3.29 17.06
N CYS A 813 -39.41 2.42 16.28
CA CYS A 813 -39.38 2.49 14.82
C CYS A 813 -40.17 3.69 14.29
N LEU A 814 -41.25 4.08 14.98
CA LEU A 814 -42.02 5.30 14.70
C LEU A 814 -41.18 6.58 14.90
N ARG A 815 -40.29 6.62 15.90
CA ARG A 815 -39.37 7.75 16.12
C ARG A 815 -38.25 7.83 15.08
N LEU A 816 -37.72 6.68 14.63
CA LEU A 816 -36.76 6.63 13.51
C LEU A 816 -37.37 7.13 12.18
N ARG A 817 -38.66 6.84 11.95
CA ARG A 817 -39.43 7.43 10.83
C ARG A 817 -39.54 8.95 10.91
N SER A 818 -39.69 9.51 12.12
CA SER A 818 -39.80 10.96 12.31
C SER A 818 -38.47 11.71 12.12
N SER A 819 -37.32 11.07 12.32
CA SER A 819 -35.99 11.69 12.14
C SER A 819 -35.47 11.69 10.69
N LEU A 820 -36.18 11.02 9.77
CA LEU A 820 -35.76 10.85 8.36
C LEU A 820 -36.46 11.83 7.39
N ASP A 821 -37.22 12.81 7.90
CA ASP A 821 -37.84 13.91 7.13
C ASP A 821 -38.50 13.48 5.81
N LEU A 822 -39.31 12.42 5.88
CA LEU A 822 -40.27 12.08 4.84
C LEU A 822 -41.58 12.78 5.18
N HIS A 823 -42.05 13.64 4.27
CA HIS A 823 -43.29 14.40 4.39
C HIS A 823 -44.47 13.57 4.94
N PRO A 824 -45.25 14.11 5.89
CA PRO A 824 -46.20 13.32 6.66
C PRO A 824 -47.58 13.29 6.01
N LYS A 825 -47.79 12.57 4.90
CA LYS A 825 -49.14 12.21 4.43
C LYS A 825 -49.17 10.90 3.65
N ARG A 826 -49.27 9.75 4.35
CA ARG A 826 -50.20 8.63 4.10
C ARG A 826 -49.83 7.41 4.98
N ARG A 827 -50.86 6.78 5.55
CA ARG A 827 -50.82 5.68 6.53
C ARG A 827 -50.30 4.35 5.93
N GLU A 828 -49.70 3.55 6.82
CA GLU A 828 -49.08 2.20 6.74
C GLU A 828 -49.84 1.05 6.02
N PRO A 829 -49.27 -0.18 5.90
CA PRO A 829 -47.95 -0.73 6.33
C PRO A 829 -47.12 -1.30 5.13
N ASP A 830 -45.83 -1.65 5.18
CA ASP A 830 -45.23 -2.83 5.81
C ASP A 830 -43.68 -2.76 5.74
N GLY A 831 -42.99 -2.78 6.89
CA GLY A 831 -41.53 -2.69 6.99
C GLY A 831 -40.75 -3.98 6.67
N LEU A 832 -41.43 -5.07 6.26
CA LEU A 832 -40.80 -6.35 5.93
C LEU A 832 -39.93 -6.29 4.66
N PHE A 833 -40.30 -5.42 3.70
CA PHE A 833 -39.63 -5.33 2.40
C PHE A 833 -38.30 -4.55 2.48
N LEU A 834 -38.26 -3.46 3.26
CA LEU A 834 -37.06 -2.66 3.50
C LEU A 834 -35.98 -3.44 4.25
N PHE A 835 -36.37 -4.39 5.11
CA PHE A 835 -35.41 -5.25 5.82
C PHE A 835 -34.77 -6.28 4.88
N GLY A 836 -35.52 -6.86 3.93
CA GLY A 836 -34.99 -7.81 2.94
C GLY A 836 -33.96 -7.18 1.99
N VAL A 837 -34.21 -5.94 1.56
CA VAL A 837 -33.28 -5.16 0.72
C VAL A 837 -32.04 -4.71 1.50
N SER A 838 -32.22 -4.22 2.73
CA SER A 838 -31.11 -3.79 3.59
C SER A 838 -30.23 -4.96 4.03
N PHE A 839 -30.83 -6.14 4.27
CA PHE A 839 -30.11 -7.39 4.54
C PHE A 839 -29.25 -7.83 3.35
N PHE A 840 -29.68 -7.60 2.11
CA PHE A 840 -28.93 -7.97 0.91
C PHE A 840 -27.80 -7.02 0.54
N LEU A 841 -28.02 -5.70 0.64
CA LEU A 841 -26.92 -4.72 0.50
C LEU A 841 -25.84 -4.96 1.57
N THR A 842 -26.22 -5.53 2.72
CA THR A 842 -25.27 -5.95 3.75
C THR A 842 -24.61 -7.28 3.39
N LEU A 843 -25.33 -8.31 2.94
CA LEU A 843 -24.77 -9.65 2.68
C LEU A 843 -23.79 -9.69 1.49
N GLU A 844 -24.06 -8.93 0.42
CA GLU A 844 -23.17 -8.85 -0.74
C GLU A 844 -21.90 -8.02 -0.42
N PHE A 845 -22.03 -6.96 0.40
CA PHE A 845 -20.87 -6.23 0.92
C PHE A 845 -20.10 -7.01 2.00
N THR A 846 -20.75 -7.90 2.75
CA THR A 846 -20.08 -8.73 3.76
C THR A 846 -19.20 -9.81 3.10
N LEU A 847 -19.45 -10.17 1.84
CA LEU A 847 -18.58 -11.06 1.05
C LEU A 847 -17.56 -10.29 0.18
N LEU A 848 -17.74 -8.98 -0.03
CA LEU A 848 -16.85 -8.17 -0.88
C LEU A 848 -15.95 -7.18 -0.12
N ASP A 849 -16.16 -6.94 1.19
CA ASP A 849 -15.28 -6.08 2.00
C ASP A 849 -15.34 -6.45 3.50
N THR A 850 -14.84 -7.64 3.87
CA THR A 850 -14.73 -8.08 5.27
C THR A 850 -13.71 -7.28 6.11
N SER A 851 -12.90 -6.41 5.49
CA SER A 851 -11.83 -5.70 6.17
C SER A 851 -12.27 -4.36 6.81
N ARG A 852 -13.26 -3.68 6.23
CA ARG A 852 -13.60 -2.30 6.63
C ARG A 852 -14.72 -2.16 7.66
N PHE A 853 -15.62 -3.14 7.75
CA PHE A 853 -16.76 -3.03 8.67
C PHE A 853 -16.40 -3.36 10.13
N ALA A 854 -15.39 -4.20 10.37
CA ALA A 854 -14.92 -4.55 11.72
C ALA A 854 -14.22 -3.39 12.44
N ALA A 855 -13.66 -2.42 11.71
CA ALA A 855 -12.87 -1.33 12.28
C ALA A 855 -13.68 -0.09 12.70
N ARG A 856 -14.91 0.10 12.18
CA ARG A 856 -15.64 1.37 12.34
C ARG A 856 -16.62 1.47 13.52
N LYS A 857 -16.84 0.41 14.30
CA LYS A 857 -17.83 0.42 15.40
C LYS A 857 -17.28 -0.01 16.77
N LYS A 858 -16.04 0.40 17.09
CA LYS A 858 -15.46 0.21 18.44
C LYS A 858 -15.58 1.42 19.38
N LYS A 859 -16.30 2.48 18.99
CA LYS A 859 -16.62 3.62 19.87
C LYS A 859 -18.07 4.06 19.65
N ASN A 860 -18.81 4.13 20.75
CA ASN A 860 -20.17 4.67 20.95
C ASN A 860 -21.31 3.62 21.03
N ILE A 861 -21.49 3.13 22.27
CA ILE A 861 -22.73 2.95 23.06
C ILE A 861 -23.97 2.32 22.38
N GLY A 862 -24.45 1.20 22.95
CA GLY A 862 -25.79 1.23 23.56
C GLY A 862 -26.88 0.25 23.15
N ASP A 863 -26.71 -0.68 22.21
CA ASP A 863 -27.86 -1.50 21.77
C ASP A 863 -27.50 -2.97 21.50
N GLN A 864 -27.66 -3.81 22.52
CA GLN A 864 -27.42 -5.27 22.45
C GLN A 864 -28.56 -6.03 21.74
N SER A 865 -29.70 -5.41 21.50
CA SER A 865 -30.93 -6.04 21.01
C SER A 865 -30.86 -6.37 19.52
N LEU A 866 -30.46 -5.40 18.70
CA LEU A 866 -30.25 -5.56 17.26
C LEU A 866 -29.07 -6.50 16.96
N TYR A 867 -28.03 -6.44 17.80
CA TYR A 867 -26.85 -7.31 17.69
C TYR A 867 -27.20 -8.79 17.97
N ARG A 868 -28.14 -9.07 18.88
CA ARG A 868 -28.66 -10.42 19.13
C ARG A 868 -29.54 -10.93 17.98
N LEU A 869 -30.33 -10.07 17.34
CA LEU A 869 -31.16 -10.44 16.18
C LEU A 869 -30.30 -10.78 14.94
N CYS A 870 -29.26 -9.98 14.66
CA CYS A 870 -28.27 -10.30 13.62
C CYS A 870 -27.44 -11.55 13.96
N ARG A 871 -27.18 -11.82 15.25
CA ARG A 871 -26.53 -13.07 15.70
C ARG A 871 -27.42 -14.30 15.55
N MET A 872 -28.73 -14.18 15.74
CA MET A 872 -29.67 -15.28 15.56
C MET A 872 -29.79 -15.71 14.08
N LEU A 873 -29.65 -14.76 13.15
CA LEU A 873 -29.70 -15.05 11.71
C LEU A 873 -28.34 -15.45 11.10
N ILE A 874 -27.21 -15.19 11.79
CA ILE A 874 -25.84 -15.49 11.31
C ILE A 874 -25.07 -16.44 12.25
N GLY A 875 -25.72 -17.24 13.10
CA GLY A 875 -24.96 -18.22 13.88
C GLY A 875 -25.77 -19.14 14.77
N TYR A 876 -25.95 -20.38 14.32
CA TYR A 876 -26.06 -21.52 15.23
C TYR A 876 -24.69 -21.73 15.90
N ARG A 877 -24.61 -21.57 17.23
CA ARG A 877 -23.46 -21.96 18.04
C ARG A 877 -23.94 -22.66 19.32
N VAL A 878 -24.24 -23.96 19.23
CA VAL A 878 -24.27 -24.95 20.33
C VAL A 878 -23.98 -26.29 19.64
N PHE A 879 -22.92 -27.03 19.95
CA PHE A 879 -22.75 -27.74 21.21
C PHE A 879 -21.45 -27.42 21.96
N HIS A 880 -21.62 -26.86 23.15
CA HIS A 880 -20.79 -27.17 24.30
C HIS A 880 -21.35 -28.44 24.93
N LEU A 881 -20.52 -29.45 25.14
CA LEU A 881 -20.58 -30.38 26.28
C LEU A 881 -19.15 -30.96 26.44
N SER A 882 -18.63 -30.83 27.67
CA SER A 882 -17.25 -31.11 28.17
C SER A 882 -16.11 -30.26 27.63
#